data_AF-A0A838ICB9-F1
#
_entry.id   AF-A0A838ICB9-F1
#
_cell.length_a   1.000
_cell.length_b   1.000
_cell.length_c   1.000
_cell.angle_alpha   90.00
_cell.angle_beta   90.00
_cell.angle_gamma   90.00
#
_symmetry.space_group_name_H-M   'P 1'
#
loop_
_entity.id
_entity.type
_entity.pdbx_description
1 polymer ?
#
loop_
_entity_poly.entity_id
_entity_poly.type
_entity_poly.pdbx_seq_one_letter_code
_entity_poly.pdbx_strand_id
1 'polypeptide(L)'
;MLLLVLAVGCSSEVKPPVSDQSPASQQGFDEDNHHTPQHAAPPNGKLERADWHRSFDRRNGYSSATVLALGNVKIADSGSLKIAPTPAFDSEGREVSPSWQYETHLASVWRGDNQFEFSDAAIERDIEGSRHTSRYTRGVEVLYDHVSNGLKQSIVLAEKPVGAGQLRIRFDVIGDISLEMVDDGERINVIHANEVIFAWTELFVHDSAHEPLAASMRVDGQSIVFDVDDARASYPITIDPLASDPSLGDISGDGSGARFGIRVSSAGDVNGDGFDDIIVGESRYSVGLDQRGRALIFLGSESGISSTAAWTTIGATFQELLGTALDTAGDLSGNGCDDILVGSPSWWGPSAASSDFARGRVQLFSFNECGLPGDTLTTVSVFEARGEIGGNNFGRAVANAGDFNCDGTPDILIGAFGHSAGAGKIYVYFGATGTNPFLNPPWTFSSPNTGAQLGWAVAGAGNVNGAMHDDNGTLRSCDDILVGGPAFNGNRGIVHLLLGANPTPSATSAWSISGVVAGDRLGSALSGGDVNGDGFNDIVIGVPRHANSLGRVKVYMGTDAVDGDGKPVFSEFRDIDGPAVESRFGTALSAKGDFNADGFADVVVGAPFFDTSKGRVDVYLGSPSGLTNEPIWTTISNVSNSEYGSSLAAAADVNRVAGEVSYSDLVVGAYADNNVGRIYVYPGQPNCYIEGENDEFAFYANGVVNPESECQICDVTSSRTQWSVRTNGTSCGGTCFDGQCNDDGLCEGGPVVCYDGCHFGDCGEATGCTFDPTNDPNECSAPPCTGNGDCSDGNVCTADICDLDTERCVFDPLPATASCTSDGVSCTVNHCDGAGSCVATVPTGCYINNACYIEGALNPDNSCQSCQAASDPRNWTNRSSGLSCDDGDYCTVNNQCDGNGTCSAGVARVCSVPECFASSVCNSVARSCQPQGILANATPCDESNNCTERTCQSGTCTGPNVDCNDGLACTTNNCTPATGCQPPVITDGCVIGNACYANGATNSANDCEECNTALSNTGWSAKSPTAACDDGNLCTVGSMCLNRVCLPGTLKDCSAAGDQCNTGTCNATDGSCAPQPANENGGCDDGNLCTVNNVCQGGSCSVGTLRDCSAG
;
A
#
# COMPACT_ATOMS: atom_id res chain seq x y z
N MET A 1 -16.95 -66.63 -0.81
CA MET A 1 -18.03 -67.18 -1.65
C MET A 1 -18.10 -66.31 -2.90
N LEU A 2 -17.43 -66.72 -3.98
CA LEU A 2 -18.00 -67.35 -5.20
C LEU A 2 -18.85 -66.37 -6.03
N LEU A 3 -18.27 -65.76 -7.09
CA LEU A 3 -18.35 -66.13 -8.54
C LEU A 3 -19.55 -65.41 -9.24
N LEU A 4 -19.60 -64.93 -10.49
CA LEU A 4 -18.74 -64.78 -11.70
C LEU A 4 -19.69 -64.19 -12.80
N VAL A 5 -19.33 -63.32 -13.77
CA VAL A 5 -19.10 -63.61 -15.24
C VAL A 5 -19.40 -62.38 -16.14
N LEU A 6 -18.39 -61.93 -16.92
CA LEU A 6 -18.28 -61.58 -18.39
C LEU A 6 -19.32 -60.66 -19.11
N ALA A 7 -19.05 -59.89 -20.18
CA ALA A 7 -17.95 -59.79 -21.17
C ALA A 7 -17.96 -58.47 -22.02
N VAL A 8 -16.78 -58.24 -22.62
CA VAL A 8 -16.24 -57.42 -23.74
C VAL A 8 -17.11 -57.15 -25.00
N GLY A 9 -16.86 -56.02 -25.69
CA GLY A 9 -17.06 -55.88 -27.16
C GLY A 9 -16.79 -54.48 -27.77
N CYS A 10 -15.83 -54.37 -28.71
CA CYS A 10 -15.46 -53.18 -29.51
C CYS A 10 -15.97 -53.22 -30.97
N SER A 11 -16.10 -52.02 -31.59
CA SER A 11 -15.75 -51.64 -32.99
C SER A 11 -16.77 -51.64 -34.16
N SER A 12 -16.73 -50.52 -34.93
CA SER A 12 -16.99 -50.29 -36.39
C SER A 12 -18.44 -50.20 -36.89
N GLU A 13 -18.89 -49.44 -37.92
CA GLU A 13 -18.39 -48.42 -38.86
C GLU A 13 -19.58 -47.96 -39.78
N VAL A 14 -19.53 -46.72 -40.34
CA VAL A 14 -19.92 -46.30 -41.73
C VAL A 14 -21.37 -45.80 -42.13
N LYS A 15 -21.44 -44.46 -42.39
CA LYS A 15 -21.98 -43.65 -43.56
C LYS A 15 -23.45 -43.11 -43.71
N PRO A 16 -23.70 -42.04 -44.55
CA PRO A 16 -24.56 -40.83 -44.29
C PRO A 16 -25.74 -40.64 -45.31
N PRO A 17 -26.46 -39.48 -45.36
CA PRO A 17 -26.13 -38.24 -46.15
C PRO A 17 -26.51 -36.90 -45.43
N VAL A 18 -25.85 -35.73 -45.54
CA VAL A 18 -25.64 -34.69 -46.62
C VAL A 18 -26.89 -33.96 -47.16
N SER A 19 -27.02 -32.66 -46.83
CA SER A 19 -27.27 -31.51 -47.75
C SER A 19 -27.19 -30.20 -46.92
N ASP A 20 -26.14 -29.39 -46.97
CA ASP A 20 -25.66 -28.51 -48.06
C ASP A 20 -26.36 -27.12 -48.07
N GLN A 21 -25.59 -26.06 -47.78
CA GLN A 21 -25.30 -24.92 -48.68
C GLN A 21 -24.59 -23.79 -47.89
N SER A 22 -23.33 -23.61 -48.26
CA SER A 22 -22.32 -22.58 -47.94
C SER A 22 -22.57 -21.28 -48.77
N PRO A 23 -21.66 -20.30 -49.05
CA PRO A 23 -20.16 -20.26 -49.04
C PRO A 23 -19.54 -19.07 -48.23
N ALA A 24 -18.29 -19.00 -47.76
CA ALA A 24 -16.96 -19.53 -48.11
C ALA A 24 -16.13 -18.69 -49.12
N SER A 25 -14.93 -18.29 -48.67
CA SER A 25 -13.62 -18.24 -49.39
C SER A 25 -12.53 -17.91 -48.34
N GLN A 26 -11.52 -18.71 -47.92
CA GLN A 26 -10.55 -19.61 -48.58
C GLN A 26 -9.81 -18.91 -49.74
N GLN A 27 -8.49 -18.92 -49.95
CA GLN A 27 -7.28 -19.74 -49.64
C GLN A 27 -6.05 -18.82 -49.92
N GLY A 28 -4.78 -19.07 -49.58
CA GLY A 28 -3.93 -20.25 -49.78
C GLY A 28 -2.43 -19.91 -49.58
N PHE A 29 -1.61 -20.95 -49.43
CA PHE A 29 -0.14 -20.96 -49.33
C PHE A 29 0.53 -20.97 -50.73
N ASP A 30 1.76 -20.44 -50.84
CA ASP A 30 2.84 -21.01 -51.65
C ASP A 30 4.25 -20.45 -51.27
N GLU A 31 5.25 -21.34 -51.26
CA GLU A 31 6.70 -21.10 -51.15
C GLU A 31 7.32 -20.85 -52.55
N ASP A 32 8.28 -19.91 -52.68
CA ASP A 32 9.66 -20.11 -53.21
C ASP A 32 10.34 -18.84 -53.78
N ASN A 33 11.67 -18.80 -53.56
CA ASN A 33 12.78 -18.09 -54.24
C ASN A 33 13.26 -16.67 -53.85
N HIS A 34 14.40 -16.70 -53.12
CA HIS A 34 15.62 -15.88 -53.13
C HIS A 34 15.73 -14.60 -54.01
N HIS A 35 16.03 -13.47 -53.36
CA HIS A 35 17.29 -12.71 -53.44
C HIS A 35 17.29 -11.55 -52.40
N THR A 36 18.34 -11.43 -51.59
CA THR A 36 18.73 -10.18 -50.86
C THR A 36 19.15 -9.11 -51.89
N PRO A 37 19.15 -7.77 -51.62
CA PRO A 37 19.61 -7.13 -50.37
C PRO A 37 19.01 -5.75 -49.95
N GLN A 38 19.44 -5.30 -48.76
CA GLN A 38 19.67 -3.91 -48.28
C GLN A 38 18.55 -3.02 -47.71
N HIS A 39 18.91 -2.47 -46.54
CA HIS A 39 18.35 -1.37 -45.74
C HIS A 39 17.45 -0.34 -46.44
N ALA A 40 16.29 -0.09 -45.83
CA ALA A 40 15.71 1.25 -45.68
C ALA A 40 14.83 1.27 -44.41
N ALA A 41 15.11 2.22 -43.51
CA ALA A 41 14.33 2.48 -42.30
C ALA A 41 12.89 2.95 -42.62
N PRO A 42 11.87 2.63 -41.80
CA PRO A 42 10.61 3.36 -41.82
C PRO A 42 10.70 4.63 -40.96
N PRO A 43 10.30 5.80 -41.48
CA PRO A 43 10.15 7.02 -40.71
C PRO A 43 8.75 7.11 -40.07
N ASN A 44 8.69 7.88 -38.98
CA ASN A 44 7.54 8.38 -38.22
C ASN A 44 7.06 7.45 -37.09
N GLY A 45 7.58 7.79 -35.90
CA GLY A 45 7.33 7.16 -34.62
C GLY A 45 5.87 7.25 -34.19
N LYS A 46 5.36 6.09 -33.81
CA LYS A 46 4.24 5.98 -32.89
C LYS A 46 4.80 6.27 -31.50
N LEU A 47 4.25 7.29 -30.85
CA LEU A 47 4.42 7.48 -29.40
C LEU A 47 3.62 6.38 -28.71
N GLU A 48 4.31 5.46 -28.05
CA GLU A 48 3.71 4.47 -27.15
C GLU A 48 3.88 4.98 -25.70
N ARG A 49 2.72 5.20 -25.07
CA ARG A 49 2.32 5.40 -23.65
C ARG A 49 3.39 5.53 -22.55
N ALA A 50 3.13 6.47 -21.64
CA ALA A 50 3.85 6.67 -20.38
C ALA A 50 3.41 5.66 -19.31
N ASP A 51 4.00 4.47 -19.33
CA ASP A 51 4.03 3.56 -18.18
C ASP A 51 5.08 4.01 -17.16
N TRP A 52 4.80 3.89 -15.85
CA TRP A 52 5.79 3.97 -14.75
C TRP A 52 7.11 3.32 -15.18
N HIS A 53 8.11 4.17 -15.49
CA HIS A 53 9.22 3.92 -16.41
C HIS A 53 9.51 2.44 -16.71
N ARG A 54 8.76 1.88 -17.66
CA ARG A 54 9.06 0.58 -18.26
C ARG A 54 10.17 0.69 -19.30
N SER A 55 10.84 1.83 -19.49
CA SER A 55 11.76 2.00 -20.62
C SER A 55 13.07 2.72 -20.28
N PHE A 56 14.17 2.27 -20.90
CA PHE A 56 15.44 2.98 -20.86
C PHE A 56 15.40 4.21 -21.79
N ASP A 57 15.72 5.39 -21.25
CA ASP A 57 15.83 6.61 -22.06
C ASP A 57 17.22 6.75 -22.67
N ARG A 58 17.26 6.96 -23.99
CA ARG A 58 18.52 7.17 -24.71
C ARG A 58 18.97 8.63 -24.59
N ARG A 59 20.17 8.85 -24.04
CA ARG A 59 20.82 10.18 -23.96
C ARG A 59 22.13 10.17 -24.77
N ASN A 60 22.72 11.35 -24.97
CA ASN A 60 24.07 11.45 -25.54
C ASN A 60 25.10 10.85 -24.56
N GLY A 61 25.67 9.69 -24.90
CA GLY A 61 26.76 9.06 -24.14
C GLY A 61 26.37 7.97 -23.14
N TYR A 62 25.07 7.76 -22.90
CA TYR A 62 24.54 6.73 -21.99
C TYR A 62 23.03 6.51 -22.20
N SER A 63 22.50 5.41 -21.68
CA SER A 63 21.06 5.23 -21.41
C SER A 63 20.81 5.27 -19.91
N SER A 64 19.60 5.66 -19.50
CA SER A 64 19.25 5.72 -18.08
C SER A 64 17.82 5.26 -17.83
N ALA A 65 17.62 4.68 -16.67
CA ALA A 65 16.31 4.35 -16.12
C ALA A 65 16.35 4.53 -14.59
N THR A 66 15.21 4.81 -13.99
CA THR A 66 15.06 4.68 -12.54
C THR A 66 14.45 3.33 -12.27
N VAL A 67 15.20 2.47 -11.56
CA VAL A 67 14.75 1.12 -11.24
C VAL A 67 14.20 1.13 -9.84
N LEU A 68 12.95 0.69 -9.71
CA LEU A 68 12.28 0.58 -8.41
C LEU A 68 13.18 -0.27 -7.50
N ALA A 69 13.43 0.22 -6.29
CA ALA A 69 14.21 -0.50 -5.28
C ALA A 69 15.76 -0.55 -5.52
N LEU A 70 16.29 0.12 -6.56
CA LEU A 70 17.75 0.28 -6.77
C LEU A 70 18.21 1.72 -6.97
N GLY A 71 17.29 2.64 -7.31
CA GLY A 71 17.58 4.04 -7.59
C GLY A 71 17.95 4.31 -9.05
N ASN A 72 18.85 5.26 -9.27
CA ASN A 72 19.20 5.72 -10.62
C ASN A 72 20.19 4.76 -11.30
N VAL A 73 19.77 4.16 -12.40
CA VAL A 73 20.59 3.30 -13.25
C VAL A 73 21.03 4.05 -14.49
N LYS A 74 22.33 4.00 -14.79
CA LYS A 74 22.90 4.51 -16.04
C LYS A 74 23.76 3.44 -16.71
N ILE A 75 23.55 3.19 -17.98
CA ILE A 75 24.39 2.31 -18.78
C ILE A 75 25.16 3.17 -19.77
N ALA A 76 26.45 3.34 -19.52
CA ALA A 76 27.31 4.19 -20.31
C ALA A 76 27.54 3.63 -21.72
N ASP A 77 28.04 4.47 -22.62
CA ASP A 77 28.45 4.03 -23.96
C ASP A 77 29.57 2.97 -23.96
N SER A 78 30.27 2.78 -22.85
CA SER A 78 31.20 1.67 -22.65
C SER A 78 30.51 0.32 -22.40
N GLY A 79 29.20 0.34 -22.11
CA GLY A 79 28.45 -0.78 -21.55
C GLY A 79 28.61 -0.94 -20.02
N SER A 80 29.30 0.02 -19.36
CA SER A 80 29.40 0.06 -17.91
C SER A 80 28.04 0.38 -17.29
N LEU A 81 27.60 -0.44 -16.34
CA LEU A 81 26.43 -0.20 -15.49
C LEU A 81 26.84 0.68 -14.31
N LYS A 82 26.12 1.77 -14.06
CA LYS A 82 26.23 2.62 -12.89
C LYS A 82 24.92 2.59 -12.11
N ILE A 83 25.01 2.39 -10.80
CA ILE A 83 23.90 2.51 -9.86
C ILE A 83 24.30 3.55 -8.82
N ALA A 84 23.42 4.50 -8.56
CA ALA A 84 23.63 5.57 -7.60
C ALA A 84 22.32 5.85 -6.85
N PRO A 85 22.41 6.30 -5.58
CA PRO A 85 21.23 6.61 -4.79
C PRO A 85 20.45 7.75 -5.44
N THR A 86 19.13 7.72 -5.24
CA THR A 86 18.28 8.86 -5.55
C THR A 86 18.67 10.00 -4.61
N PRO A 87 18.87 11.24 -5.10
CA PRO A 87 19.23 12.34 -4.24
C PRO A 87 18.19 12.57 -3.14
N ALA A 88 18.60 12.52 -1.87
CA ALA A 88 17.75 12.79 -0.71
C ALA A 88 18.02 14.21 -0.20
N PHE A 89 16.99 14.93 0.23
CA PHE A 89 17.10 16.29 0.71
C PHE A 89 16.44 16.42 2.08
N ASP A 90 17.04 17.17 3.01
CA ASP A 90 16.44 17.44 4.31
C ASP A 90 15.30 18.47 4.21
N SER A 91 14.62 18.72 5.34
CA SER A 91 13.51 19.68 5.48
C SER A 91 13.87 21.12 5.09
N GLU A 92 15.15 21.45 4.92
CA GLU A 92 15.65 22.74 4.46
C GLU A 92 16.09 22.71 2.98
N GLY A 93 15.84 21.61 2.27
CA GLY A 93 16.19 21.44 0.86
C GLY A 93 17.70 21.24 0.62
N ARG A 94 18.45 20.82 1.63
CA ARG A 94 19.89 20.51 1.50
C ARG A 94 20.06 19.04 1.15
N GLU A 95 20.89 18.77 0.17
CA GLU A 95 21.20 17.40 -0.25
C GLU A 95 21.87 16.63 0.90
N VAL A 96 21.20 15.59 1.39
CA VAL A 96 21.65 14.64 2.42
C VAL A 96 21.85 13.23 1.85
N SER A 97 21.74 13.06 0.53
CA SER A 97 21.94 11.78 -0.16
C SER A 97 23.24 11.10 0.28
N PRO A 98 23.23 9.77 0.49
CA PRO A 98 24.44 8.99 0.59
C PRO A 98 25.32 9.24 -0.65
N SER A 99 26.64 9.41 -0.47
CA SER A 99 27.56 9.75 -1.56
C SER A 99 28.06 8.53 -2.35
N TRP A 100 27.45 7.35 -2.16
CA TRP A 100 27.95 6.12 -2.76
C TRP A 100 27.65 6.03 -4.26
N GLN A 101 28.54 5.36 -4.97
CA GLN A 101 28.37 5.04 -6.40
C GLN A 101 28.88 3.62 -6.64
N TYR A 102 28.07 2.83 -7.32
CA TYR A 102 28.44 1.52 -7.85
C TYR A 102 28.62 1.65 -9.37
N GLU A 103 29.78 1.28 -9.89
CA GLU A 103 30.01 1.12 -11.32
C GLU A 103 30.54 -0.29 -11.60
N THR A 104 30.01 -0.98 -12.60
CA THR A 104 30.55 -2.26 -13.05
C THR A 104 30.64 -2.37 -14.55
N HIS A 105 31.62 -3.14 -15.03
CA HIS A 105 31.82 -3.41 -16.44
C HIS A 105 32.31 -4.84 -16.67
N LEU A 106 31.96 -5.41 -17.81
CA LEU A 106 32.44 -6.72 -18.24
C LEU A 106 33.96 -6.64 -18.47
N ALA A 107 34.73 -7.37 -17.67
CA ALA A 107 36.20 -7.33 -17.71
C ALA A 107 36.78 -8.48 -18.53
N SER A 108 36.32 -9.72 -18.30
CA SER A 108 36.81 -10.87 -19.07
C SER A 108 35.88 -12.08 -19.07
N VAL A 109 36.01 -12.89 -20.12
CA VAL A 109 35.42 -14.24 -20.21
C VAL A 109 36.55 -15.22 -20.46
N TRP A 110 36.62 -16.33 -19.71
CA TRP A 110 37.69 -17.30 -19.86
C TRP A 110 37.29 -18.74 -19.59
N ARG A 111 38.14 -19.64 -20.09
CA ARG A 111 38.04 -21.07 -19.88
C ARG A 111 39.43 -21.70 -19.81
N GLY A 112 39.78 -22.23 -18.65
CA GLY A 112 41.14 -22.67 -18.38
C GLY A 112 42.12 -21.52 -18.54
N ASP A 113 43.17 -21.70 -19.33
CA ASP A 113 44.20 -20.67 -19.59
C ASP A 113 43.82 -19.67 -20.70
N ASN A 114 42.72 -19.90 -21.42
CA ASN A 114 42.29 -19.02 -22.50
C ASN A 114 41.35 -17.94 -21.96
N GLN A 115 41.90 -16.75 -21.77
CA GLN A 115 41.17 -15.56 -21.30
C GLN A 115 41.02 -14.54 -22.42
N PHE A 116 39.82 -13.96 -22.51
CA PHE A 116 39.52 -12.82 -23.37
C PHE A 116 39.18 -11.63 -22.48
N GLU A 117 39.97 -10.58 -22.56
CA GLU A 117 39.73 -9.32 -21.86
C GLU A 117 38.96 -8.35 -22.78
N PHE A 118 38.08 -7.55 -22.16
CA PHE A 118 37.33 -6.50 -22.82
C PHE A 118 37.91 -5.15 -22.37
N SER A 119 38.61 -4.46 -23.28
CA SER A 119 39.17 -3.12 -23.04
C SER A 119 38.36 -1.99 -23.69
N ASP A 120 37.42 -2.35 -24.57
CA ASP A 120 36.77 -1.43 -25.50
C ASP A 120 35.26 -1.33 -25.22
N ALA A 121 34.68 -0.18 -25.53
CA ALA A 121 33.26 0.10 -25.45
C ALA A 121 32.41 -0.88 -26.27
N ALA A 122 31.15 -1.12 -25.83
CA ALA A 122 30.19 -1.91 -26.60
C ALA A 122 30.08 -1.41 -28.06
N ILE A 123 30.05 -2.36 -29.01
CA ILE A 123 30.18 -2.10 -30.45
C ILE A 123 28.84 -1.70 -31.07
N GLU A 124 27.75 -2.22 -30.50
CA GLU A 124 26.39 -1.93 -30.91
C GLU A 124 25.49 -1.87 -29.68
N ARG A 125 24.49 -0.99 -29.75
CA ARG A 125 23.48 -0.83 -28.70
C ARG A 125 22.09 -0.78 -29.29
N ASP A 126 21.21 -1.51 -28.64
CA ASP A 126 19.79 -1.50 -28.93
C ASP A 126 19.01 -1.19 -27.65
N ILE A 127 17.99 -0.35 -27.76
CA ILE A 127 17.10 0.02 -26.67
C ILE A 127 15.69 -0.22 -27.18
N GLU A 128 15.02 -1.19 -26.56
CA GLU A 128 13.67 -1.60 -26.91
C GLU A 128 12.85 -1.69 -25.62
N GLY A 129 12.04 -0.64 -25.36
CA GLY A 129 11.28 -0.53 -24.12
C GLY A 129 12.17 -0.67 -22.88
N SER A 130 11.87 -1.67 -22.03
CA SER A 130 12.52 -1.96 -20.74
C SER A 130 13.93 -2.51 -20.84
N ARG A 131 14.40 -2.78 -22.06
CA ARG A 131 15.62 -3.52 -22.28
C ARG A 131 16.68 -2.69 -22.98
N HIS A 132 17.84 -2.60 -22.34
CA HIS A 132 19.07 -2.10 -22.96
C HIS A 132 19.98 -3.28 -23.30
N THR A 133 20.44 -3.36 -24.55
CA THR A 133 21.38 -4.40 -24.99
C THR A 133 22.73 -3.78 -25.35
N SER A 134 23.81 -4.27 -24.74
CA SER A 134 25.19 -3.96 -25.10
C SER A 134 25.85 -5.17 -25.77
N ARG A 135 26.21 -5.05 -27.06
CA ARG A 135 26.88 -6.13 -27.80
C ARG A 135 28.39 -5.90 -27.85
N TYR A 136 29.17 -6.96 -27.59
CA TYR A 136 30.63 -6.97 -27.57
C TYR A 136 31.21 -7.89 -28.65
N THR A 137 32.53 -7.83 -28.86
CA THR A 137 33.21 -8.76 -29.79
C THR A 137 33.00 -10.22 -29.36
N ARG A 138 33.15 -11.14 -30.31
CA ARG A 138 33.02 -12.60 -30.10
C ARG A 138 31.62 -13.06 -29.62
N GLY A 139 30.58 -12.30 -29.95
CA GLY A 139 29.18 -12.71 -29.72
C GLY A 139 28.80 -12.75 -28.25
N VAL A 140 29.35 -11.84 -27.44
CA VAL A 140 28.93 -11.63 -26.05
C VAL A 140 27.97 -10.46 -25.99
N GLU A 141 26.83 -10.66 -25.34
CA GLU A 141 25.82 -9.63 -25.17
C GLU A 141 25.49 -9.50 -23.69
N VAL A 142 25.39 -8.25 -23.21
CA VAL A 142 24.92 -7.96 -21.87
C VAL A 142 23.64 -7.14 -22.03
N LEU A 143 22.53 -7.73 -21.62
CA LEU A 143 21.22 -7.14 -21.62
C LEU A 143 20.85 -6.74 -20.21
N TYR A 144 20.26 -5.57 -20.07
CA TYR A 144 19.71 -5.07 -18.82
C TYR A 144 18.22 -4.91 -19.02
N ASP A 145 17.43 -5.61 -18.22
CA ASP A 145 15.97 -5.57 -18.27
C ASP A 145 15.43 -5.04 -16.95
N HIS A 146 14.62 -3.99 -17.03
CA HIS A 146 13.92 -3.47 -15.87
C HIS A 146 12.78 -4.44 -15.49
N VAL A 147 12.84 -5.00 -14.29
CA VAL A 147 11.84 -5.91 -13.74
C VAL A 147 11.29 -5.35 -12.42
N SER A 148 10.09 -5.77 -12.02
CA SER A 148 9.38 -5.18 -10.86
C SER A 148 10.09 -5.36 -9.51
N ASN A 149 11.09 -6.23 -9.43
CA ASN A 149 11.90 -6.51 -8.24
C ASN A 149 13.37 -6.06 -8.39
N GLY A 150 13.71 -5.31 -9.44
CA GLY A 150 15.05 -4.74 -9.62
C GLY A 150 15.54 -4.71 -11.07
N LEU A 151 16.84 -4.89 -11.28
CA LEU A 151 17.48 -4.84 -12.59
C LEU A 151 18.06 -6.21 -12.95
N LYS A 152 17.44 -6.88 -13.92
CA LYS A 152 17.94 -8.17 -14.44
C LYS A 152 19.10 -7.91 -15.39
N GLN A 153 20.26 -8.53 -15.17
CA GLN A 153 21.43 -8.43 -16.04
C GLN A 153 21.65 -9.76 -16.76
N SER A 154 21.10 -9.92 -17.96
CA SER A 154 21.28 -11.12 -18.78
C SER A 154 22.58 -11.07 -19.57
N ILE A 155 23.43 -12.07 -19.43
CA ILE A 155 24.67 -12.23 -20.20
C ILE A 155 24.49 -13.40 -21.16
N VAL A 156 24.48 -13.11 -22.47
CA VAL A 156 24.34 -14.12 -23.52
C VAL A 156 25.70 -14.36 -24.15
N LEU A 157 26.11 -15.63 -24.19
CA LEU A 157 27.28 -16.09 -24.94
C LEU A 157 26.79 -16.86 -26.17
N ALA A 158 27.01 -16.31 -27.36
CA ALA A 158 26.56 -16.93 -28.61
C ALA A 158 27.33 -18.20 -28.96
N GLU A 159 28.61 -18.25 -28.61
CA GLU A 159 29.51 -19.37 -28.95
C GLU A 159 30.31 -19.84 -27.73
N LYS A 160 30.66 -21.13 -27.74
CA LYS A 160 31.45 -21.77 -26.68
C LYS A 160 32.89 -21.25 -26.67
N PRO A 161 33.36 -20.61 -25.57
CA PRO A 161 34.75 -20.14 -25.51
C PRO A 161 35.75 -21.28 -25.59
N VAL A 162 36.81 -21.09 -26.37
CA VAL A 162 37.87 -22.09 -26.60
C VAL A 162 38.65 -22.32 -25.31
N GLY A 163 38.78 -23.57 -24.87
CA GLY A 163 39.53 -23.92 -23.65
C GLY A 163 39.00 -25.20 -23.01
N ALA A 164 39.68 -25.68 -21.98
CA ALA A 164 39.22 -26.79 -21.15
C ALA A 164 39.00 -26.31 -19.71
N GLY A 165 37.99 -26.83 -19.03
CA GLY A 165 37.62 -26.43 -17.67
C GLY A 165 36.31 -25.65 -17.60
N GLN A 166 36.03 -25.11 -16.41
CA GLN A 166 34.83 -24.35 -16.09
C GLN A 166 34.83 -23.00 -16.82
N LEU A 167 33.66 -22.57 -17.27
CA LEU A 167 33.46 -21.27 -17.88
C LEU A 167 33.36 -20.21 -16.78
N ARG A 168 34.05 -19.08 -16.97
CA ARG A 168 34.01 -17.96 -16.03
C ARG A 168 33.82 -16.63 -16.72
N ILE A 169 33.00 -15.79 -16.13
CA ILE A 169 32.68 -14.44 -16.58
C ILE A 169 32.94 -13.50 -15.42
N ARG A 170 33.75 -12.46 -15.64
CA ARG A 170 34.15 -11.50 -14.60
C ARG A 170 33.68 -10.10 -14.94
N PHE A 171 33.05 -9.48 -13.95
CA PHE A 171 32.71 -8.07 -13.92
C PHE A 171 33.57 -7.37 -12.87
N ASP A 172 34.24 -6.30 -13.27
CA ASP A 172 35.00 -5.46 -12.35
C ASP A 172 34.10 -4.38 -11.78
N VAL A 173 34.18 -4.18 -10.47
CA VAL A 173 33.38 -3.23 -9.72
C VAL A 173 34.27 -2.07 -9.26
N ILE A 174 33.78 -0.85 -9.46
CA ILE A 174 34.44 0.40 -9.15
C ILE A 174 33.49 1.22 -8.28
N GLY A 175 34.01 1.79 -7.19
CA GLY A 175 33.22 2.59 -6.27
C GLY A 175 33.77 2.52 -4.85
N ASP A 176 33.30 3.42 -3.99
CA ASP A 176 33.57 3.36 -2.54
C ASP A 176 32.63 2.35 -1.88
N ILE A 177 32.79 1.08 -2.24
CA ILE A 177 31.92 -0.02 -1.82
C ILE A 177 32.71 -1.31 -1.59
N SER A 178 32.16 -2.19 -0.77
CA SER A 178 32.66 -3.55 -0.55
C SER A 178 31.64 -4.59 -1.03
N LEU A 179 32.15 -5.74 -1.49
CA LEU A 179 31.33 -6.88 -1.90
C LEU A 179 31.47 -7.98 -0.84
N GLU A 180 30.35 -8.52 -0.38
CA GLU A 180 30.30 -9.63 0.57
C GLU A 180 29.50 -10.80 -0.02
N MET A 181 30.08 -12.00 0.00
CA MET A 181 29.36 -13.22 -0.35
C MET A 181 28.43 -13.63 0.80
N VAL A 182 27.17 -13.90 0.46
CA VAL A 182 26.17 -14.46 1.37
C VAL A 182 25.63 -15.75 0.74
N ASP A 183 25.31 -16.74 1.57
CA ASP A 183 24.71 -18.02 1.14
C ASP A 183 25.48 -18.77 0.04
N ASP A 184 26.79 -18.99 0.27
CA ASP A 184 27.66 -19.95 -0.44
C ASP A 184 27.51 -19.98 -1.99
N GLY A 185 27.35 -18.80 -2.62
CA GLY A 185 27.34 -18.68 -4.08
C GLY A 185 26.05 -18.13 -4.68
N GLU A 186 25.01 -17.91 -3.86
CA GLU A 186 23.68 -17.49 -4.30
C GLU A 186 23.42 -15.99 -4.17
N ARG A 187 24.16 -15.29 -3.29
CA ARG A 187 23.96 -13.86 -3.05
C ARG A 187 25.28 -13.09 -2.88
N ILE A 188 25.33 -11.89 -3.46
CA ILE A 188 26.41 -10.92 -3.21
C ILE A 188 25.78 -9.62 -2.70
N ASN A 189 26.06 -9.28 -1.45
CA ASN A 189 25.73 -7.98 -0.89
C ASN A 189 26.72 -6.93 -1.39
N VAL A 190 26.18 -5.80 -1.85
CA VAL A 190 26.95 -4.59 -2.15
C VAL A 190 26.79 -3.64 -0.96
N ILE A 191 27.90 -3.25 -0.34
CA ILE A 191 27.91 -2.58 0.96
C ILE A 191 28.63 -1.24 0.87
N HIS A 192 28.02 -0.19 1.42
CA HIS A 192 28.66 1.11 1.66
C HIS A 192 28.51 1.50 3.12
N ALA A 193 29.56 2.02 3.76
CA ALA A 193 29.51 2.48 5.16
C ALA A 193 28.92 1.48 6.19
N ASN A 194 29.11 0.16 5.98
CA ASN A 194 28.53 -0.97 6.74
C ASN A 194 27.02 -1.23 6.54
N GLU A 195 26.41 -0.60 5.54
CA GLU A 195 25.02 -0.82 5.15
C GLU A 195 24.96 -1.54 3.80
N VAL A 196 24.07 -2.52 3.66
CA VAL A 196 23.84 -3.20 2.38
C VAL A 196 22.98 -2.27 1.53
N ILE A 197 23.52 -1.79 0.41
CA ILE A 197 22.81 -0.83 -0.47
C ILE A 197 21.97 -1.53 -1.53
N PHE A 198 22.40 -2.70 -2.01
CA PHE A 198 21.62 -3.64 -2.83
C PHE A 198 22.32 -5.01 -2.85
N ALA A 199 21.67 -6.03 -3.41
CA ALA A 199 22.27 -7.34 -3.58
C ALA A 199 22.10 -7.88 -5.00
N TRP A 200 23.09 -8.65 -5.45
CA TRP A 200 22.94 -9.56 -6.59
C TRP A 200 22.40 -10.90 -6.10
N THR A 201 21.28 -11.32 -6.69
CA THR A 201 20.46 -12.48 -6.30
C THR A 201 19.99 -13.25 -7.55
N GLU A 202 19.21 -14.32 -7.34
CA GLU A 202 18.45 -15.03 -8.37
C GLU A 202 19.26 -15.45 -9.62
N LEU A 203 20.50 -15.92 -9.47
CA LEU A 203 21.30 -16.40 -10.59
C LEU A 203 20.63 -17.60 -11.29
N PHE A 204 20.04 -17.36 -12.46
CA PHE A 204 19.52 -18.41 -13.32
C PHE A 204 20.39 -18.56 -14.57
N VAL A 205 20.82 -19.77 -14.89
CA VAL A 205 21.64 -20.02 -16.08
C VAL A 205 20.99 -21.12 -16.90
N HIS A 206 20.78 -20.88 -18.19
CA HIS A 206 20.20 -21.87 -19.09
C HIS A 206 20.90 -21.89 -20.45
N ASP A 207 20.76 -23.01 -21.16
CA ASP A 207 21.27 -23.16 -22.52
C ASP A 207 20.20 -22.83 -23.59
N SER A 208 20.54 -23.01 -24.86
CA SER A 208 19.62 -22.74 -25.99
C SER A 208 18.40 -23.67 -26.06
N ALA A 209 18.45 -24.82 -25.39
CA ALA A 209 17.31 -25.71 -25.21
C ALA A 209 16.46 -25.33 -23.97
N HIS A 210 16.83 -24.25 -23.27
CA HIS A 210 16.24 -23.80 -22.00
C HIS A 210 16.44 -24.79 -20.85
N GLU A 211 17.46 -25.65 -20.93
CA GLU A 211 17.83 -26.53 -19.84
C GLU A 211 18.71 -25.78 -18.82
N PRO A 212 18.42 -25.87 -17.52
CA PRO A 212 19.19 -25.17 -16.49
C PRO A 212 20.60 -25.74 -16.36
N LEU A 213 21.58 -24.86 -16.18
CA LEU A 213 22.98 -25.18 -15.97
C LEU A 213 23.38 -24.88 -14.53
N ALA A 214 24.25 -25.71 -13.94
CA ALA A 214 24.78 -25.44 -12.62
C ALA A 214 25.73 -24.23 -12.68
N ALA A 215 25.48 -23.23 -11.83
CA ALA A 215 26.28 -22.02 -11.77
C ALA A 215 26.29 -21.43 -10.34
N SER A 216 27.29 -20.59 -10.06
CA SER A 216 27.42 -19.87 -8.79
C SER A 216 28.07 -18.50 -8.98
N MET A 217 27.76 -17.57 -8.09
CA MET A 217 28.44 -16.28 -8.00
C MET A 217 29.61 -16.36 -7.01
N ARG A 218 30.66 -15.59 -7.26
CA ARG A 218 31.83 -15.48 -6.39
C ARG A 218 32.37 -14.07 -6.38
N VAL A 219 32.82 -13.61 -5.22
CA VAL A 219 33.60 -12.37 -5.09
C VAL A 219 35.10 -12.69 -5.19
N ASP A 220 35.82 -11.98 -6.06
CA ASP A 220 37.27 -12.07 -6.22
C ASP A 220 37.88 -10.66 -6.16
N GLY A 221 38.26 -10.22 -4.96
CA GLY A 221 38.64 -8.83 -4.72
C GLY A 221 37.44 -7.90 -4.92
N GLN A 222 37.55 -6.96 -5.86
CA GLN A 222 36.48 -6.01 -6.21
C GLN A 222 35.80 -6.41 -7.53
N SER A 223 35.64 -7.71 -7.73
CA SER A 223 35.08 -8.28 -8.94
C SER A 223 34.02 -9.33 -8.60
N ILE A 224 32.96 -9.36 -9.41
CA ILE A 224 31.94 -10.40 -9.39
C ILE A 224 32.29 -11.41 -10.48
N VAL A 225 32.32 -12.69 -10.12
CA VAL A 225 32.65 -13.79 -11.03
C VAL A 225 31.50 -14.79 -11.07
N PHE A 226 31.01 -15.09 -12.27
CA PHE A 226 30.05 -16.17 -12.50
C PHE A 226 30.80 -17.42 -12.93
N ASP A 227 30.72 -18.47 -12.13
CA ASP A 227 31.28 -19.80 -12.41
C ASP A 227 30.15 -20.68 -13.00
N VAL A 228 30.30 -21.14 -14.25
CA VAL A 228 29.24 -21.88 -14.98
C VAL A 228 29.76 -23.24 -15.46
N ASP A 229 29.00 -24.32 -15.18
CA ASP A 229 29.22 -25.64 -15.78
C ASP A 229 28.46 -25.78 -17.12
N ASP A 230 29.15 -25.46 -18.20
CA ASP A 230 28.65 -25.57 -19.58
C ASP A 230 29.12 -26.85 -20.30
N ALA A 231 29.56 -27.89 -19.56
CA ALA A 231 30.15 -29.09 -20.18
C ALA A 231 29.21 -29.78 -21.18
N ARG A 232 27.89 -29.72 -20.93
CA ARG A 232 26.84 -30.31 -21.78
C ARG A 232 25.91 -29.28 -22.43
N ALA A 233 26.19 -27.98 -22.26
CA ALA A 233 25.33 -26.92 -22.74
C ALA A 233 25.37 -26.79 -24.27
N SER A 234 24.20 -26.55 -24.87
CA SER A 234 24.07 -26.13 -26.27
C SER A 234 24.00 -24.61 -26.34
N TYR A 235 24.93 -23.98 -27.06
CA TYR A 235 24.99 -22.52 -27.17
C TYR A 235 23.94 -21.96 -28.15
N PRO A 236 23.44 -20.72 -27.97
CA PRO A 236 23.82 -19.74 -26.94
C PRO A 236 23.45 -20.17 -25.52
N ILE A 237 24.22 -19.72 -24.54
CA ILE A 237 23.84 -19.82 -23.12
C ILE A 237 23.54 -18.43 -22.56
N THR A 238 22.63 -18.37 -21.60
CA THR A 238 22.19 -17.14 -20.96
C THR A 238 22.42 -17.25 -19.46
N ILE A 239 23.04 -16.23 -18.87
CA ILE A 239 23.38 -16.13 -17.45
C ILE A 239 22.65 -14.90 -16.91
N ASP A 240 21.72 -15.11 -15.97
CA ASP A 240 20.72 -14.12 -15.57
C ASP A 240 20.73 -13.87 -14.06
N PRO A 241 21.69 -13.10 -13.50
CA PRO A 241 21.55 -12.52 -12.17
C PRO A 241 20.55 -11.35 -12.13
N LEU A 242 19.98 -11.12 -10.94
CA LEU A 242 19.13 -9.99 -10.62
C LEU A 242 19.85 -9.08 -9.62
N ALA A 243 19.97 -7.79 -9.90
CA ALA A 243 20.23 -6.80 -8.86
C ALA A 243 18.89 -6.41 -8.23
N SER A 244 18.77 -6.47 -6.91
CA SER A 244 17.54 -6.14 -6.18
C SER A 244 17.85 -5.40 -4.87
N ASP A 245 16.89 -4.61 -4.40
CA ASP A 245 16.90 -3.97 -3.09
C ASP A 245 17.05 -5.02 -1.97
N PRO A 246 17.81 -4.77 -0.91
CA PRO A 246 17.82 -5.66 0.23
C PRO A 246 16.55 -5.54 1.10
N SER A 247 15.81 -4.42 1.01
CA SER A 247 14.55 -4.13 1.73
C SER A 247 13.30 -4.73 1.06
N LEU A 248 13.40 -5.20 -0.18
CA LEU A 248 12.44 -6.16 -0.75
C LEU A 248 12.61 -7.48 0.01
N GLY A 249 11.96 -7.55 1.17
CA GLY A 249 11.97 -8.68 2.07
C GLY A 249 11.27 -9.86 1.41
N ASP A 250 12.04 -10.68 0.71
CA ASP A 250 11.63 -12.02 0.36
C ASP A 250 11.86 -12.92 1.57
N ILE A 251 10.78 -13.30 2.24
CA ILE A 251 10.84 -14.20 3.38
C ILE A 251 10.24 -15.53 2.96
N SER A 252 11.07 -16.57 3.02
CA SER A 252 10.67 -17.95 2.72
C SER A 252 10.36 -18.72 4.01
N GLY A 253 9.39 -19.63 3.95
CA GLY A 253 9.11 -20.56 5.04
C GLY A 253 10.27 -21.52 5.31
N ASP A 254 10.24 -22.22 6.45
CA ASP A 254 11.22 -23.27 6.79
C ASP A 254 10.68 -24.70 6.53
N GLY A 255 9.40 -24.84 6.16
CA GLY A 255 8.67 -26.11 6.12
C GLY A 255 8.04 -26.44 4.77
N SER A 256 8.48 -27.53 4.15
CA SER A 256 7.87 -28.04 2.91
C SER A 256 6.39 -28.44 3.13
N GLY A 257 5.48 -27.87 2.34
CA GLY A 257 4.04 -28.13 2.34
C GLY A 257 3.25 -27.40 3.45
N ALA A 258 3.92 -26.57 4.25
CA ALA A 258 3.35 -25.93 5.42
C ALA A 258 2.56 -24.64 5.11
N ARG A 259 2.72 -24.11 3.88
CA ARG A 259 1.98 -22.99 3.30
C ARG A 259 2.27 -21.65 4.00
N PHE A 260 3.54 -21.31 4.17
CA PHE A 260 3.95 -20.00 4.65
C PHE A 260 3.43 -18.92 3.68
N GLY A 261 2.86 -17.83 4.18
CA GLY A 261 2.25 -16.80 3.34
C GLY A 261 0.85 -17.16 2.80
N ILE A 262 0.17 -18.18 3.36
CA ILE A 262 -1.24 -18.48 3.00
C ILE A 262 -2.20 -17.38 3.43
N ARG A 263 -1.81 -16.62 4.45
CA ARG A 263 -2.45 -15.41 4.94
C ARG A 263 -1.36 -14.45 5.40
N VAL A 264 -1.54 -13.18 5.08
CA VAL A 264 -0.72 -12.06 5.52
C VAL A 264 -1.66 -10.97 6.00
N SER A 265 -1.24 -10.18 6.98
CA SER A 265 -1.92 -8.96 7.43
C SER A 265 -0.89 -8.00 7.99
N SER A 266 -1.25 -6.72 8.10
CA SER A 266 -0.57 -5.84 9.05
C SER A 266 -0.75 -6.41 10.46
N ALA A 267 0.31 -6.41 11.25
CA ALA A 267 0.23 -6.62 12.68
C ALA A 267 0.02 -5.29 13.43
N GLY A 268 0.19 -4.15 12.75
CA GLY A 268 0.33 -2.84 13.38
C GLY A 268 1.71 -2.70 14.03
N ASP A 269 1.91 -1.67 14.85
CA ASP A 269 3.15 -1.48 15.60
C ASP A 269 3.06 -2.30 16.92
N VAL A 270 3.56 -3.54 16.89
CA VAL A 270 3.41 -4.45 18.04
C VAL A 270 4.51 -4.28 19.09
N ASN A 271 5.50 -3.43 18.83
CA ASN A 271 6.66 -3.22 19.71
C ASN A 271 6.83 -1.74 20.15
N GLY A 272 6.12 -0.81 19.50
CA GLY A 272 6.10 0.62 19.81
C GLY A 272 7.28 1.41 19.29
N ASP A 273 7.97 0.91 18.27
CA ASP A 273 9.11 1.59 17.67
C ASP A 273 8.70 2.59 16.57
N GLY A 274 7.41 2.67 16.26
CA GLY A 274 6.83 3.58 15.28
C GLY A 274 6.83 3.06 13.85
N PHE A 275 7.20 1.79 13.65
CA PHE A 275 7.14 1.07 12.39
C PHE A 275 6.02 0.03 12.43
N ASP A 276 5.30 -0.12 11.33
CA ASP A 276 4.32 -1.20 11.24
C ASP A 276 5.01 -2.55 11.05
N ASP A 277 4.47 -3.57 11.72
CA ASP A 277 4.94 -4.94 11.65
C ASP A 277 3.99 -5.79 10.79
N ILE A 278 4.44 -6.97 10.38
CA ILE A 278 3.59 -7.91 9.63
C ILE A 278 3.39 -9.22 10.37
N ILE A 279 2.23 -9.82 10.16
CA ILE A 279 1.93 -11.17 10.63
C ILE A 279 1.65 -12.12 9.48
N VAL A 280 2.26 -13.31 9.55
CA VAL A 280 2.25 -14.31 8.48
C VAL A 280 1.76 -15.65 9.01
N GLY A 281 0.83 -16.25 8.25
CA GLY A 281 0.21 -17.52 8.60
C GLY A 281 0.86 -18.69 7.88
N GLU A 282 0.98 -19.81 8.58
CA GLU A 282 1.45 -21.08 8.04
C GLU A 282 0.55 -22.21 8.54
N SER A 283 -0.68 -22.21 8.03
CA SER A 283 -1.79 -23.03 8.51
C SER A 283 -1.54 -24.55 8.53
N ARG A 284 -0.55 -25.06 7.78
CA ARG A 284 -0.23 -26.49 7.71
C ARG A 284 1.08 -26.87 8.37
N TYR A 285 1.70 -25.94 9.10
CA TYR A 285 2.90 -26.24 9.88
C TYR A 285 2.70 -27.43 10.81
N SER A 286 3.70 -28.30 10.89
CA SER A 286 3.64 -29.58 11.58
C SER A 286 4.93 -29.85 12.36
N VAL A 287 4.83 -29.93 13.69
CA VAL A 287 5.91 -30.41 14.59
C VAL A 287 5.39 -31.60 15.39
N GLY A 288 5.77 -32.81 14.97
CA GLY A 288 5.35 -34.07 15.58
C GLY A 288 3.91 -34.52 15.25
N LEU A 289 2.90 -33.68 15.50
CA LEU A 289 1.50 -33.90 15.09
C LEU A 289 1.21 -33.24 13.73
N ASP A 290 0.35 -33.84 12.90
CA ASP A 290 0.03 -33.28 11.58
C ASP A 290 -0.84 -32.00 11.70
N GLN A 291 -0.40 -30.94 11.00
CA GLN A 291 -1.12 -29.71 10.67
C GLN A 291 -1.65 -28.89 11.87
N ARG A 292 -0.79 -28.62 12.85
CA ARG A 292 -1.10 -27.71 13.97
C ARG A 292 -1.29 -26.27 13.50
N GLY A 293 -0.52 -25.87 12.49
CA GLY A 293 -0.43 -24.49 12.03
C GLY A 293 0.44 -23.61 12.94
N ARG A 294 0.95 -22.51 12.41
CA ARG A 294 1.66 -21.47 13.17
C ARG A 294 1.40 -20.07 12.60
N ALA A 295 1.65 -19.05 13.41
CA ALA A 295 1.68 -17.65 12.99
C ALA A 295 3.00 -17.02 13.47
N LEU A 296 3.56 -16.12 12.66
CA LEU A 296 4.85 -15.47 12.88
C LEU A 296 4.71 -13.96 12.69
N ILE A 297 5.42 -13.18 13.51
CA ILE A 297 5.55 -11.73 13.33
C ILE A 297 6.97 -11.42 12.86
N PHE A 298 7.07 -10.53 11.87
CA PHE A 298 8.32 -9.93 11.42
C PHE A 298 8.23 -8.43 11.64
N LEU A 299 9.25 -7.89 12.30
CA LEU A 299 9.24 -6.49 12.72
C LEU A 299 9.66 -5.56 11.57
N GLY A 300 9.02 -4.38 11.49
CA GLY A 300 9.44 -3.25 10.69
C GLY A 300 10.66 -2.54 11.29
N SER A 301 11.31 -1.70 10.50
CA SER A 301 12.42 -0.84 10.93
C SER A 301 12.79 0.16 9.83
N GLU A 302 13.65 1.14 10.11
CA GLU A 302 14.18 2.05 9.06
C GLU A 302 14.85 1.31 7.89
N SER A 303 15.37 0.09 8.12
CA SER A 303 15.96 -0.77 7.08
C SER A 303 14.94 -1.67 6.38
N GLY A 304 13.66 -1.46 6.64
CA GLY A 304 12.56 -2.33 6.24
C GLY A 304 12.41 -3.54 7.15
N ILE A 305 11.81 -4.59 6.60
CA ILE A 305 11.34 -5.72 7.40
C ILE A 305 12.44 -6.70 7.80
N SER A 306 12.37 -7.20 9.04
CA SER A 306 13.29 -8.23 9.51
C SER A 306 13.10 -9.55 8.74
N SER A 307 14.20 -10.16 8.30
CA SER A 307 14.17 -11.50 7.68
C SER A 307 13.98 -12.64 8.71
N THR A 308 13.99 -12.31 10.00
CA THR A 308 13.81 -13.27 11.10
C THR A 308 12.55 -12.98 11.87
N ALA A 309 11.74 -14.00 12.11
CA ALA A 309 10.53 -13.83 12.92
C ALA A 309 10.91 -13.46 14.36
N ALA A 310 10.42 -12.31 14.83
CA ALA A 310 10.62 -11.85 16.20
C ALA A 310 9.72 -12.60 17.20
N TRP A 311 8.58 -13.10 16.70
CA TRP A 311 7.64 -13.88 17.50
C TRP A 311 7.02 -15.01 16.70
N THR A 312 6.68 -16.10 17.38
CA THR A 312 6.02 -17.26 16.77
C THR A 312 5.10 -17.93 17.78
N THR A 313 3.90 -18.29 17.32
CA THR A 313 2.99 -19.17 18.05
C THR A 313 2.62 -20.38 17.22
N ILE A 314 2.53 -21.55 17.85
CA ILE A 314 2.25 -22.83 17.20
C ILE A 314 0.98 -23.42 17.80
N GLY A 315 0.15 -24.01 16.95
CA GLY A 315 -1.08 -24.65 17.38
C GLY A 315 -0.86 -25.80 18.38
N ALA A 316 -1.77 -25.91 19.34
CA ALA A 316 -1.63 -26.85 20.46
C ALA A 316 -2.11 -28.27 20.12
N THR A 317 -3.09 -28.41 19.22
CA THR A 317 -3.79 -29.68 18.93
C THR A 317 -3.69 -30.09 17.47
N PHE A 318 -3.90 -31.38 17.20
CA PHE A 318 -3.85 -31.95 15.85
C PHE A 318 -4.88 -31.29 14.92
N GLN A 319 -4.45 -30.91 13.71
CA GLN A 319 -5.31 -30.31 12.68
C GLN A 319 -6.09 -29.05 13.10
N GLU A 320 -5.62 -28.24 14.07
CA GLU A 320 -6.35 -27.02 14.44
C GLU A 320 -6.22 -25.86 13.42
N LEU A 321 -5.20 -25.93 12.57
CA LEU A 321 -4.91 -24.97 11.49
C LEU A 321 -4.73 -23.53 12.02
N LEU A 322 -3.97 -23.34 13.10
CA LEU A 322 -3.62 -22.01 13.60
C LEU A 322 -2.94 -21.18 12.50
N GLY A 323 -3.26 -19.88 12.42
CA GLY A 323 -2.72 -19.00 11.38
C GLY A 323 -3.50 -19.06 10.06
N THR A 324 -4.73 -19.58 10.08
CA THR A 324 -5.62 -19.63 8.91
C THR A 324 -6.38 -18.31 8.66
N ALA A 325 -6.45 -17.47 9.69
CA ALA A 325 -6.99 -16.11 9.65
C ALA A 325 -6.15 -15.24 10.60
N LEU A 326 -5.81 -14.04 10.15
CA LEU A 326 -4.94 -13.10 10.83
C LEU A 326 -5.49 -11.70 10.58
N ASP A 327 -5.45 -10.83 11.59
CA ASP A 327 -5.60 -9.37 11.45
C ASP A 327 -5.01 -8.69 12.70
N THR A 328 -4.72 -7.39 12.59
CA THR A 328 -4.54 -6.55 13.79
C THR A 328 -5.87 -6.36 14.51
N ALA A 329 -5.84 -6.20 15.82
CA ALA A 329 -6.97 -5.75 16.64
C ALA A 329 -6.84 -4.27 17.02
N GLY A 330 -5.74 -3.60 16.67
CA GLY A 330 -5.31 -2.34 17.29
C GLY A 330 -4.91 -2.52 18.76
N ASP A 331 -4.60 -1.43 19.45
CA ASP A 331 -4.31 -1.45 20.90
C ASP A 331 -5.59 -1.60 21.75
N LEU A 332 -6.09 -2.82 21.91
CA LEU A 332 -7.19 -3.14 22.84
C LEU A 332 -6.69 -3.29 24.27
N SER A 333 -5.40 -3.58 24.45
CA SER A 333 -4.79 -3.74 25.76
C SER A 333 -4.56 -2.41 26.49
N GLY A 334 -4.49 -1.30 25.75
CA GLY A 334 -4.18 0.04 26.25
C GLY A 334 -2.72 0.24 26.65
N ASN A 335 -1.82 -0.59 26.13
CA ASN A 335 -0.39 -0.56 26.46
C ASN A 335 0.45 0.24 25.43
N GLY A 336 -0.21 0.83 24.43
CA GLY A 336 0.41 1.58 23.34
C GLY A 336 0.89 0.73 22.16
N CYS A 337 0.72 -0.60 22.22
CA CYS A 337 1.10 -1.52 21.15
C CYS A 337 -0.12 -2.14 20.52
N ASP A 338 -0.05 -2.42 19.23
CA ASP A 338 -1.13 -3.13 18.57
C ASP A 338 -1.20 -4.60 19.00
N ASP A 339 -2.43 -5.07 19.20
CA ASP A 339 -2.73 -6.47 19.49
C ASP A 339 -3.04 -7.23 18.20
N ILE A 340 -2.88 -8.56 18.21
CA ILE A 340 -3.13 -9.40 17.03
C ILE A 340 -4.24 -10.44 17.25
N LEU A 341 -4.99 -10.73 16.19
CA LEU A 341 -6.00 -11.79 16.14
C LEU A 341 -5.48 -12.98 15.34
N VAL A 342 -5.58 -14.17 15.92
CA VAL A 342 -5.19 -15.42 15.25
C VAL A 342 -6.30 -16.46 15.31
N GLY A 343 -6.77 -16.88 14.14
CA GLY A 343 -7.82 -17.89 13.97
C GLY A 343 -7.28 -19.32 13.86
N SER A 344 -7.93 -20.26 14.58
CA SER A 344 -7.72 -21.71 14.51
C SER A 344 -9.05 -22.41 14.25
N PRO A 345 -9.58 -22.40 13.01
CA PRO A 345 -10.95 -22.76 12.71
C PRO A 345 -11.29 -24.24 12.89
N SER A 346 -10.26 -25.10 12.99
CA SER A 346 -10.44 -26.55 13.13
C SER A 346 -10.08 -27.05 14.53
N TRP A 347 -9.95 -26.16 15.52
CA TRP A 347 -9.68 -26.55 16.90
C TRP A 347 -10.80 -27.40 17.52
N TRP A 348 -10.45 -28.46 18.26
CA TRP A 348 -11.35 -29.53 18.74
C TRP A 348 -11.83 -29.39 20.19
N GLY A 349 -11.55 -28.29 20.88
CA GLY A 349 -11.92 -28.17 22.28
C GLY A 349 -10.94 -28.87 23.25
N PRO A 350 -11.07 -28.63 24.57
CA PRO A 350 -10.24 -29.26 25.60
C PRO A 350 -10.69 -30.69 25.94
N SER A 351 -11.83 -31.16 25.41
CA SER A 351 -12.37 -32.49 25.70
C SER A 351 -12.53 -33.29 24.40
N ALA A 352 -12.07 -34.54 24.37
CA ALA A 352 -12.19 -35.44 23.22
C ALA A 352 -13.62 -35.95 22.97
N ALA A 353 -14.63 -35.17 23.34
CA ALA A 353 -16.04 -35.50 23.13
C ALA A 353 -16.41 -35.27 21.66
N SER A 354 -17.21 -36.19 21.07
CA SER A 354 -17.59 -36.15 19.65
C SER A 354 -18.43 -34.92 19.24
N SER A 355 -18.92 -34.13 20.20
CA SER A 355 -19.68 -32.89 19.97
C SER A 355 -18.81 -31.63 19.81
N ASP A 356 -17.50 -31.71 20.09
CA ASP A 356 -16.57 -30.57 20.01
C ASP A 356 -15.67 -30.58 18.74
N PHE A 357 -15.92 -31.49 17.79
CA PHE A 357 -15.10 -31.59 16.57
C PHE A 357 -15.12 -30.29 15.76
N ALA A 358 -13.94 -29.72 15.47
CA ALA A 358 -13.75 -28.49 14.70
C ALA A 358 -14.65 -27.33 15.16
N ARG A 359 -14.74 -27.11 16.47
CA ARG A 359 -15.47 -26.01 17.10
C ARG A 359 -14.91 -24.65 16.70
N GLY A 360 -13.61 -24.58 16.48
CA GLY A 360 -12.90 -23.37 16.10
C GLY A 360 -12.67 -22.42 17.28
N ARG A 361 -11.59 -21.65 17.21
CA ARG A 361 -11.25 -20.60 18.18
C ARG A 361 -10.57 -19.42 17.52
N VAL A 362 -10.60 -18.28 18.20
CA VAL A 362 -9.78 -17.09 17.91
C VAL A 362 -9.03 -16.73 19.18
N GLN A 363 -7.76 -16.37 19.04
CA GLN A 363 -6.91 -15.91 20.12
C GLN A 363 -6.52 -14.46 19.85
N LEU A 364 -6.61 -13.61 20.87
CA LEU A 364 -6.13 -12.23 20.90
C LEU A 364 -4.82 -12.24 21.69
N PHE A 365 -3.72 -11.80 21.09
CA PHE A 365 -2.41 -11.70 21.74
C PHE A 365 -2.05 -10.24 21.94
N SER A 366 -1.69 -9.90 23.17
CA SER A 366 -1.12 -8.61 23.54
C SER A 366 0.34 -8.76 23.91
N PHE A 367 1.13 -7.76 23.55
CA PHE A 367 2.58 -7.74 23.76
C PHE A 367 2.98 -6.87 24.96
N ASN A 368 4.27 -6.78 25.24
CA ASN A 368 4.83 -5.95 26.31
C ASN A 368 4.65 -4.45 26.04
N GLU A 369 4.77 -3.59 27.06
CA GLU A 369 4.61 -2.14 26.92
C GLU A 369 5.58 -1.57 25.86
N CYS A 370 5.03 -0.71 25.00
CA CYS A 370 5.71 -0.08 23.88
C CYS A 370 6.77 0.94 24.32
N GLY A 371 7.90 1.01 23.60
CA GLY A 371 8.92 2.05 23.77
C GLY A 371 10.08 1.73 24.72
N LEU A 372 10.30 0.46 25.08
CA LEU A 372 11.51 0.02 25.80
C LEU A 372 12.61 -0.44 24.82
N PRO A 373 13.81 0.19 24.80
CA PRO A 373 14.86 -0.20 23.87
C PRO A 373 15.40 -1.62 24.15
N GLY A 374 15.31 -2.50 23.14
CA GLY A 374 15.99 -3.80 23.13
C GLY A 374 15.22 -4.97 23.76
N ASP A 375 13.92 -4.85 23.99
CA ASP A 375 13.12 -5.94 24.52
C ASP A 375 12.75 -6.98 23.45
N THR A 376 12.81 -8.26 23.84
CA THR A 376 12.27 -9.36 23.02
C THR A 376 10.75 -9.29 23.06
N LEU A 377 10.09 -9.33 21.90
CA LEU A 377 8.64 -9.33 21.80
C LEU A 377 8.05 -10.50 22.61
N THR A 378 7.42 -10.21 23.73
CA THR A 378 6.86 -11.22 24.63
C THR A 378 5.38 -11.03 24.81
N THR A 379 4.64 -12.12 24.70
CA THR A 379 3.20 -12.10 24.92
C THR A 379 2.89 -11.89 26.39
N VAL A 380 2.20 -10.81 26.71
CA VAL A 380 1.75 -10.46 28.06
C VAL A 380 0.37 -11.03 28.36
N SER A 381 -0.52 -11.04 27.37
CA SER A 381 -1.89 -11.54 27.52
C SER A 381 -2.31 -12.38 26.33
N VAL A 382 -3.09 -13.44 26.59
CA VAL A 382 -3.76 -14.24 25.55
C VAL A 382 -5.20 -14.46 25.96
N PHE A 383 -6.13 -13.80 25.26
CA PHE A 383 -7.56 -14.03 25.43
C PHE A 383 -8.08 -14.95 24.32
N GLU A 384 -9.10 -15.77 24.62
CA GLU A 384 -9.62 -16.77 23.67
C GLU A 384 -11.14 -16.72 23.57
N ALA A 385 -11.65 -16.65 22.35
CA ALA A 385 -13.05 -16.88 22.00
C ALA A 385 -13.21 -18.23 21.30
N ARG A 386 -14.33 -18.91 21.56
CA ARG A 386 -14.63 -20.26 21.05
C ARG A 386 -15.96 -20.30 20.32
N GLY A 387 -16.03 -21.08 19.25
CA GLY A 387 -17.30 -21.33 18.57
C GLY A 387 -18.33 -22.01 19.49
N GLU A 388 -19.62 -21.82 19.20
CA GLU A 388 -20.70 -22.38 20.02
C GLU A 388 -20.85 -23.91 19.90
N ILE A 389 -20.61 -24.47 18.71
CA ILE A 389 -20.83 -25.88 18.37
C ILE A 389 -19.71 -26.34 17.40
N GLY A 390 -19.37 -27.64 17.44
CA GLY A 390 -18.46 -28.27 16.48
C GLY A 390 -18.91 -28.11 15.01
N GLY A 391 -17.96 -27.89 14.10
CA GLY A 391 -18.19 -27.82 12.65
C GLY A 391 -18.62 -26.45 12.12
N ASN A 392 -18.67 -25.42 12.96
CA ASN A 392 -19.10 -24.08 12.56
C ASN A 392 -18.00 -23.22 11.90
N ASN A 393 -16.74 -23.69 11.91
CA ASN A 393 -15.59 -22.98 11.37
C ASN A 393 -15.39 -21.57 11.95
N PHE A 394 -15.70 -21.38 13.24
CA PHE A 394 -15.48 -20.13 13.96
C PHE A 394 -14.00 -19.74 13.91
N GLY A 395 -13.70 -18.50 13.53
CA GLY A 395 -12.31 -18.03 13.38
C GLY A 395 -11.67 -18.41 12.03
N ARG A 396 -12.45 -18.79 11.02
CA ARG A 396 -11.92 -18.96 9.64
C ARG A 396 -11.59 -17.64 8.96
N ALA A 397 -12.30 -16.59 9.36
CA ALA A 397 -12.11 -15.21 8.96
C ALA A 397 -12.26 -14.34 10.22
N VAL A 398 -11.34 -13.40 10.36
CA VAL A 398 -11.31 -12.40 11.43
C VAL A 398 -11.04 -11.05 10.77
N ALA A 399 -11.51 -9.97 11.37
CA ALA A 399 -11.16 -8.61 10.95
C ALA A 399 -11.20 -7.65 12.14
N ASN A 400 -10.38 -6.61 12.10
CA ASN A 400 -10.64 -5.38 12.83
C ASN A 400 -11.94 -4.77 12.28
N ALA A 401 -12.95 -4.63 13.14
CA ALA A 401 -14.25 -4.11 12.77
C ALA A 401 -14.31 -2.57 12.81
N GLY A 402 -13.23 -1.92 13.24
CA GLY A 402 -13.26 -0.53 13.65
C GLY A 402 -14.10 -0.32 14.90
N ASP A 403 -14.43 0.92 15.23
CA ASP A 403 -15.32 1.28 16.33
C ASP A 403 -16.80 1.12 15.91
N PHE A 404 -17.29 -0.12 15.88
CA PHE A 404 -18.62 -0.47 15.35
C PHE A 404 -19.75 -0.08 16.31
N ASN A 405 -19.47 0.04 17.61
CA ASN A 405 -20.42 0.53 18.61
C ASN A 405 -20.23 2.00 19.00
N CYS A 406 -19.25 2.68 18.40
CA CYS A 406 -18.95 4.11 18.58
C CYS A 406 -18.61 4.49 20.03
N ASP A 407 -17.88 3.62 20.73
CA ASP A 407 -17.41 3.83 22.10
C ASP A 407 -15.96 4.34 22.19
N GLY A 408 -15.30 4.52 21.04
CA GLY A 408 -13.93 4.98 20.89
C GLY A 408 -12.89 3.87 20.95
N THR A 409 -13.29 2.60 21.05
CA THR A 409 -12.37 1.45 21.04
C THR A 409 -12.64 0.54 19.83
N PRO A 410 -11.59 -0.01 19.18
CA PRO A 410 -11.80 -0.94 18.08
C PRO A 410 -12.51 -2.21 18.52
N ASP A 411 -13.34 -2.76 17.63
CA ASP A 411 -14.13 -3.97 17.84
C ASP A 411 -13.58 -5.15 17.02
N ILE A 412 -13.90 -6.37 17.45
CA ILE A 412 -13.41 -7.60 16.82
C ILE A 412 -14.54 -8.29 16.07
N LEU A 413 -14.36 -8.53 14.76
CA LEU A 413 -15.31 -9.26 13.92
C LEU A 413 -14.81 -10.67 13.59
N ILE A 414 -15.66 -11.69 13.85
CA ILE A 414 -15.34 -13.10 13.63
C ILE A 414 -16.43 -13.79 12.79
N GLY A 415 -16.00 -14.48 11.73
CA GLY A 415 -16.85 -15.31 10.88
C GLY A 415 -16.93 -16.78 11.31
N ALA A 416 -18.12 -17.37 11.20
CA ALA A 416 -18.41 -18.79 11.41
C ALA A 416 -19.34 -19.33 10.32
N PHE A 417 -18.82 -19.44 9.10
CA PHE A 417 -19.61 -19.79 7.91
C PHE A 417 -20.26 -21.18 7.97
N GLY A 418 -19.76 -22.10 8.80
CA GLY A 418 -20.31 -23.45 8.97
C GLY A 418 -21.57 -23.51 9.84
N HIS A 419 -21.87 -22.42 10.57
CA HIS A 419 -22.97 -22.38 11.53
C HIS A 419 -24.34 -22.74 10.92
N SER A 420 -25.13 -23.53 11.65
CA SER A 420 -26.51 -23.93 11.28
C SER A 420 -26.62 -24.52 9.87
N ALA A 421 -25.96 -25.65 9.64
CA ALA A 421 -25.89 -26.33 8.34
C ALA A 421 -25.36 -25.42 7.22
N GLY A 422 -24.29 -24.66 7.54
CA GLY A 422 -23.64 -23.75 6.61
C GLY A 422 -24.46 -22.51 6.27
N ALA A 423 -25.50 -22.16 7.03
CA ALA A 423 -26.14 -20.86 6.88
C ALA A 423 -25.15 -19.72 7.16
N GLY A 424 -24.32 -19.92 8.19
CA GLY A 424 -23.30 -18.99 8.61
C GLY A 424 -23.80 -17.95 9.62
N LYS A 425 -22.85 -17.43 10.39
CA LYS A 425 -23.05 -16.45 11.47
C LYS A 425 -21.78 -15.62 11.65
N ILE A 426 -21.93 -14.37 12.06
CA ILE A 426 -20.83 -13.53 12.53
C ILE A 426 -21.03 -13.13 13.99
N TYR A 427 -19.91 -12.78 14.61
CA TYR A 427 -19.81 -12.33 15.99
C TYR A 427 -18.99 -11.04 16.02
N VAL A 428 -19.52 -10.01 16.67
CA VAL A 428 -18.78 -8.80 16.99
C VAL A 428 -18.59 -8.76 18.50
N TYR A 429 -17.34 -8.76 18.94
CA TYR A 429 -16.96 -8.56 20.33
C TYR A 429 -16.55 -7.12 20.49
N PHE A 430 -17.28 -6.38 21.33
CA PHE A 430 -16.99 -4.98 21.54
C PHE A 430 -15.69 -4.82 22.34
N GLY A 431 -14.84 -3.90 21.86
CA GLY A 431 -13.61 -3.49 22.50
C GLY A 431 -13.86 -2.89 23.89
N ALA A 432 -12.82 -2.91 24.71
CA ALA A 432 -12.75 -2.12 25.93
C ALA A 432 -11.31 -2.14 26.43
N THR A 433 -10.65 -0.98 26.37
CA THR A 433 -9.23 -0.81 26.71
C THR A 433 -8.86 -1.45 28.05
N GLY A 434 -7.84 -2.31 28.04
CA GLY A 434 -7.30 -2.94 29.26
C GLY A 434 -8.17 -4.06 29.85
N THR A 435 -9.19 -4.52 29.11
CA THR A 435 -10.05 -5.64 29.53
C THR A 435 -10.09 -6.75 28.48
N ASN A 436 -10.56 -7.93 28.88
CA ASN A 436 -10.75 -9.03 27.94
C ASN A 436 -12.09 -8.86 27.21
N PRO A 437 -12.11 -8.53 25.90
CA PRO A 437 -13.35 -8.29 25.15
C PRO A 437 -14.21 -9.56 25.02
N PHE A 438 -13.61 -10.76 25.15
CA PHE A 438 -14.32 -12.03 25.04
C PHE A 438 -15.11 -12.43 26.30
N LEU A 439 -15.06 -11.65 27.38
CA LEU A 439 -15.90 -11.88 28.56
C LEU A 439 -17.34 -11.41 28.37
N ASN A 440 -17.56 -10.44 27.49
CA ASN A 440 -18.88 -9.92 27.19
C ASN A 440 -19.56 -10.77 26.10
N PRO A 441 -20.90 -10.94 26.16
CA PRO A 441 -21.63 -11.62 25.10
C PRO A 441 -21.49 -10.83 23.79
N PRO A 442 -21.14 -11.49 22.67
CA PRO A 442 -20.97 -10.79 21.41
C PRO A 442 -22.31 -10.36 20.83
N TRP A 443 -22.29 -9.26 20.08
CA TRP A 443 -23.35 -8.96 19.12
C TRP A 443 -23.25 -9.94 17.94
N THR A 444 -24.38 -10.35 17.36
CA THR A 444 -24.36 -11.36 16.30
C THR A 444 -25.34 -11.11 15.18
N PHE A 445 -24.97 -11.55 13.98
CA PHE A 445 -25.82 -11.54 12.79
C PHE A 445 -25.76 -12.90 12.11
N SER A 446 -26.92 -13.46 11.73
CA SER A 446 -27.05 -14.83 11.22
C SER A 446 -27.86 -14.85 9.92
N SER A 447 -27.47 -15.72 9.00
CA SER A 447 -28.26 -15.95 7.79
C SER A 447 -29.44 -16.88 8.09
N PRO A 448 -30.65 -16.58 7.59
CA PRO A 448 -31.77 -17.53 7.62
C PRO A 448 -31.65 -18.64 6.56
N ASN A 449 -30.70 -18.52 5.62
CA ASN A 449 -30.59 -19.39 4.46
C ASN A 449 -29.50 -20.44 4.65
N THR A 450 -29.89 -21.72 4.69
CA THR A 450 -28.94 -22.84 4.80
C THR A 450 -27.96 -22.88 3.63
N GLY A 451 -26.71 -23.23 3.91
CA GLY A 451 -25.65 -23.31 2.91
C GLY A 451 -25.16 -21.97 2.33
N ALA A 452 -25.64 -20.82 2.81
CA ALA A 452 -25.20 -19.50 2.32
C ALA A 452 -23.73 -19.18 2.63
N GLN A 453 -23.16 -19.80 3.66
CA GLN A 453 -21.79 -19.58 4.16
C GLN A 453 -21.54 -18.12 4.58
N LEU A 454 -22.52 -17.48 5.23
CA LEU A 454 -22.35 -16.12 5.77
C LEU A 454 -21.19 -16.06 6.78
N GLY A 455 -20.30 -15.08 6.64
CA GLY A 455 -19.07 -14.99 7.44
C GLY A 455 -17.92 -15.81 6.86
N TRP A 456 -17.98 -16.14 5.56
CA TRP A 456 -16.85 -16.69 4.82
C TRP A 456 -15.72 -15.66 4.66
N ALA A 457 -16.11 -14.43 4.34
CA ALA A 457 -15.26 -13.24 4.34
C ALA A 457 -15.93 -12.19 5.22
N VAL A 458 -15.11 -11.46 5.97
CA VAL A 458 -15.51 -10.33 6.83
C VAL A 458 -14.47 -9.23 6.68
N ALA A 459 -14.89 -7.98 6.80
CA ALA A 459 -13.99 -6.82 6.79
C ALA A 459 -14.66 -5.66 7.55
N GLY A 460 -13.86 -4.87 8.28
CA GLY A 460 -14.23 -3.49 8.61
C GLY A 460 -14.34 -2.69 7.32
N ALA A 461 -15.48 -2.03 7.14
CA ALA A 461 -15.77 -1.19 5.98
C ALA A 461 -15.27 0.24 6.18
N GLY A 462 -14.96 0.65 7.42
CA GLY A 462 -14.83 2.05 7.80
C GLY A 462 -16.20 2.71 7.85
N ASN A 463 -16.23 4.04 7.90
CA ASN A 463 -17.47 4.82 7.92
C ASN A 463 -17.96 5.05 6.47
N VAL A 464 -18.84 4.18 5.97
CA VAL A 464 -19.26 4.24 4.55
C VAL A 464 -20.42 5.21 4.32
N ASN A 465 -21.00 5.76 5.39
CA ASN A 465 -22.17 6.63 5.34
C ASN A 465 -21.95 8.02 5.97
N GLY A 466 -20.74 8.29 6.47
CA GLY A 466 -20.33 9.55 7.12
C GLY A 466 -21.16 9.90 8.35
N ALA A 467 -21.84 8.91 8.94
CA ALA A 467 -22.68 9.15 10.09
C ALA A 467 -21.81 9.49 11.32
N MET A 468 -22.17 10.58 11.99
CA MET A 468 -21.60 10.97 13.27
C MET A 468 -22.64 10.73 14.37
N HIS A 469 -22.24 10.04 15.42
CA HIS A 469 -23.08 9.66 16.55
C HIS A 469 -22.63 10.40 17.82
N ASP A 470 -23.59 10.93 18.57
CA ASP A 470 -23.33 11.59 19.86
C ASP A 470 -23.21 10.53 20.97
N ASP A 471 -22.00 10.33 21.49
CA ASP A 471 -21.76 9.57 22.71
C ASP A 471 -21.41 10.52 23.86
N ASN A 472 -22.33 10.64 24.82
CA ASN A 472 -22.20 11.47 26.02
C ASN A 472 -21.76 12.92 25.77
N GLY A 473 -22.20 13.54 24.67
CA GLY A 473 -21.89 14.92 24.29
C GLY A 473 -20.69 15.07 23.34
N THR A 474 -20.13 13.96 22.83
CA THR A 474 -19.02 13.95 21.86
C THR A 474 -19.48 13.27 20.58
N LEU A 475 -19.45 13.99 19.45
CA LEU A 475 -19.71 13.40 18.14
C LEU A 475 -18.55 12.51 17.71
N ARG A 476 -18.83 11.24 17.40
CA ARG A 476 -17.87 10.24 16.92
C ARG A 476 -18.37 9.59 15.63
N SER A 477 -17.42 9.29 14.75
CA SER A 477 -17.65 8.41 13.60
C SER A 477 -17.88 6.98 14.10
N CYS A 478 -18.84 6.26 13.52
CA CYS A 478 -18.97 4.82 13.72
C CYS A 478 -18.41 4.12 12.51
N ASP A 479 -17.64 3.06 12.74
CA ASP A 479 -17.24 2.19 11.65
C ASP A 479 -18.36 1.20 11.31
N ASP A 480 -18.41 0.77 10.05
CA ASP A 480 -19.37 -0.18 9.53
C ASP A 480 -18.66 -1.50 9.16
N ILE A 481 -19.43 -2.58 8.94
CA ILE A 481 -18.85 -3.89 8.61
C ILE A 481 -19.48 -4.54 7.38
N LEU A 482 -18.65 -5.28 6.64
CA LEU A 482 -19.03 -6.07 5.48
C LEU A 482 -18.98 -7.57 5.79
N VAL A 483 -19.98 -8.31 5.31
CA VAL A 483 -20.07 -9.77 5.52
C VAL A 483 -20.45 -10.49 4.23
N GLY A 484 -19.62 -11.45 3.82
CA GLY A 484 -19.80 -12.24 2.62
C GLY A 484 -20.40 -13.62 2.86
N GLY A 485 -21.32 -14.04 1.98
CA GLY A 485 -21.93 -15.37 1.90
C GLY A 485 -21.85 -15.95 0.48
N PRO A 486 -20.67 -16.34 0.00
CA PRO A 486 -20.43 -16.66 -1.42
C PRO A 486 -21.16 -17.91 -1.93
N ALA A 487 -21.66 -18.78 -1.05
CA ALA A 487 -22.41 -19.99 -1.44
C ALA A 487 -23.92 -19.75 -1.58
N PHE A 488 -24.40 -18.54 -1.27
CA PHE A 488 -25.82 -18.18 -1.33
C PHE A 488 -26.43 -18.47 -2.71
N ASN A 489 -27.65 -19.05 -2.69
CA ASN A 489 -28.52 -19.26 -3.84
C ASN A 489 -27.84 -19.89 -5.07
N GLY A 490 -27.21 -21.06 -4.88
CA GLY A 490 -26.51 -21.76 -5.94
C GLY A 490 -25.13 -21.19 -6.24
N ASN A 491 -24.41 -20.75 -5.20
CA ASN A 491 -23.11 -20.08 -5.33
C ASN A 491 -23.15 -18.78 -6.15
N ARG A 492 -24.29 -18.09 -6.17
CA ARG A 492 -24.37 -16.71 -6.70
C ARG A 492 -23.60 -15.76 -5.79
N GLY A 493 -23.71 -15.99 -4.48
CA GLY A 493 -23.09 -15.15 -3.46
C GLY A 493 -23.98 -13.99 -3.02
N ILE A 494 -23.72 -13.49 -1.81
CA ILE A 494 -24.39 -12.34 -1.22
C ILE A 494 -23.38 -11.57 -0.35
N VAL A 495 -23.50 -10.25 -0.32
CA VAL A 495 -22.78 -9.37 0.60
C VAL A 495 -23.79 -8.55 1.39
N HIS A 496 -23.52 -8.39 2.69
CA HIS A 496 -24.29 -7.56 3.61
C HIS A 496 -23.40 -6.44 4.15
N LEU A 497 -23.94 -5.22 4.19
CA LEU A 497 -23.43 -4.10 4.97
C LEU A 497 -24.28 -3.95 6.23
N LEU A 498 -23.62 -3.84 7.37
CA LEU A 498 -24.22 -3.56 8.68
C LEU A 498 -23.62 -2.25 9.18
N LEU A 499 -24.49 -1.31 9.56
CA LEU A 499 -24.05 0.01 10.02
C LEU A 499 -23.75 0.00 11.51
N GLY A 500 -22.68 0.67 11.91
CA GLY A 500 -22.30 0.90 13.30
C GLY A 500 -23.28 1.85 14.00
N ALA A 501 -23.44 1.69 15.31
CA ALA A 501 -24.26 2.58 16.12
C ALA A 501 -24.05 2.39 17.64
N ASN A 502 -24.11 3.50 18.38
CA ASN A 502 -24.16 3.54 19.84
C ASN A 502 -25.62 3.66 20.36
N PRO A 503 -26.04 2.93 21.41
CA PRO A 503 -25.27 1.96 22.19
C PRO A 503 -25.29 0.54 21.61
N THR A 504 -26.08 0.28 20.57
CA THR A 504 -26.15 -1.07 19.98
C THR A 504 -26.48 -1.00 18.48
N PRO A 505 -25.64 -1.59 17.62
CA PRO A 505 -25.90 -1.72 16.18
C PRO A 505 -27.13 -2.55 15.84
N SER A 506 -27.79 -2.22 14.72
CA SER A 506 -28.98 -2.94 14.25
C SER A 506 -28.63 -4.30 13.65
N ALA A 507 -29.31 -5.36 14.07
CA ALA A 507 -29.18 -6.71 13.51
C ALA A 507 -29.85 -6.90 12.13
N THR A 508 -30.17 -5.81 11.43
CA THR A 508 -30.72 -5.81 10.08
C THR A 508 -29.71 -5.22 9.11
N SER A 509 -29.50 -5.88 7.97
CA SER A 509 -28.66 -5.32 6.90
C SER A 509 -29.22 -3.98 6.41
N ALA A 510 -28.37 -2.96 6.45
CA ALA A 510 -28.67 -1.65 5.92
C ALA A 510 -28.69 -1.71 4.39
N TRP A 511 -27.69 -2.40 3.82
CA TRP A 511 -27.61 -2.68 2.39
C TRP A 511 -27.17 -4.13 2.16
N SER A 512 -27.59 -4.69 1.02
CA SER A 512 -27.15 -6.02 0.61
C SER A 512 -27.25 -6.19 -0.90
N ILE A 513 -26.29 -6.91 -1.47
CA ILE A 513 -26.28 -7.26 -2.89
C ILE A 513 -26.11 -8.77 -3.07
N SER A 514 -26.92 -9.36 -3.95
CA SER A 514 -26.81 -10.77 -4.33
C SER A 514 -26.27 -10.90 -5.75
N GLY A 515 -25.38 -11.86 -5.98
CA GLY A 515 -24.90 -12.19 -7.32
C GLY A 515 -26.02 -12.64 -8.25
N VAL A 516 -25.87 -12.37 -9.54
CA VAL A 516 -26.88 -12.71 -10.57
C VAL A 516 -26.62 -14.11 -11.15
N VAL A 517 -25.35 -14.42 -11.44
CA VAL A 517 -24.93 -15.64 -12.11
C VAL A 517 -24.56 -16.72 -11.08
N ALA A 518 -25.09 -17.92 -11.26
CA ALA A 518 -24.82 -19.05 -10.38
C ALA A 518 -23.38 -19.54 -10.56
N GLY A 519 -22.63 -19.66 -9.47
CA GLY A 519 -21.24 -20.11 -9.47
C GLY A 519 -20.21 -19.00 -9.33
N ASP A 520 -20.60 -17.72 -9.50
CA ASP A 520 -19.70 -16.55 -9.46
C ASP A 520 -19.12 -16.26 -8.08
N ARG A 521 -19.80 -16.70 -7.01
CA ARG A 521 -19.36 -16.58 -5.60
C ARG A 521 -19.05 -15.15 -5.17
N LEU A 522 -19.95 -14.20 -5.47
CA LEU A 522 -19.87 -12.82 -4.99
C LEU A 522 -19.71 -12.76 -3.46
N GLY A 523 -18.80 -11.90 -2.98
CA GLY A 523 -18.49 -11.77 -1.55
C GLY A 523 -17.48 -12.80 -1.05
N SER A 524 -16.60 -13.29 -1.93
CA SER A 524 -15.51 -14.20 -1.53
C SER A 524 -14.33 -13.48 -0.87
N ALA A 525 -14.16 -12.19 -1.17
CA ALA A 525 -13.20 -11.27 -0.56
C ALA A 525 -13.86 -9.88 -0.45
N LEU A 526 -13.49 -9.10 0.56
CA LEU A 526 -14.09 -7.82 0.92
C LEU A 526 -13.01 -6.86 1.42
N SER A 527 -13.12 -5.58 1.11
CA SER A 527 -12.32 -4.50 1.71
C SER A 527 -13.11 -3.19 1.69
N GLY A 528 -12.81 -2.29 2.61
CA GLY A 528 -13.27 -0.90 2.60
C GLY A 528 -12.11 0.09 2.59
N GLY A 529 -12.35 1.30 2.07
CA GLY A 529 -11.38 2.40 1.98
C GLY A 529 -11.90 3.56 1.15
N ASP A 530 -11.54 4.80 1.48
CA ASP A 530 -11.98 6.01 0.79
C ASP A 530 -11.13 6.25 -0.47
N VAL A 531 -11.53 5.66 -1.60
CA VAL A 531 -10.76 5.68 -2.85
C VAL A 531 -10.97 6.96 -3.65
N ASN A 532 -11.96 7.77 -3.28
CA ASN A 532 -12.23 9.07 -3.90
C ASN A 532 -12.01 10.29 -3.01
N GLY A 533 -11.60 10.09 -1.76
CA GLY A 533 -11.21 11.13 -0.82
C GLY A 533 -12.37 12.04 -0.45
N ASP A 534 -13.60 11.54 -0.51
CA ASP A 534 -14.81 12.32 -0.19
C ASP A 534 -15.19 12.25 1.29
N GLY A 535 -14.41 11.51 2.10
CA GLY A 535 -14.61 11.31 3.52
C GLY A 535 -15.52 10.13 3.85
N PHE A 536 -15.99 9.38 2.85
CA PHE A 536 -16.79 8.17 3.02
C PHE A 536 -15.98 6.96 2.55
N ASN A 537 -15.90 5.92 3.36
CA ASN A 537 -15.24 4.70 2.91
C ASN A 537 -16.05 4.00 1.80
N ASP A 538 -15.37 3.58 0.74
CA ASP A 538 -15.93 2.85 -0.39
C ASP A 538 -15.81 1.33 -0.20
N ILE A 539 -16.65 0.59 -0.91
CA ILE A 539 -16.79 -0.87 -0.76
C ILE A 539 -16.23 -1.59 -1.98
N VAL A 540 -15.28 -2.51 -1.74
CA VAL A 540 -14.67 -3.35 -2.78
C VAL A 540 -14.99 -4.83 -2.56
N ILE A 541 -15.56 -5.49 -3.59
CA ILE A 541 -16.09 -6.86 -3.50
C ILE A 541 -15.47 -7.78 -4.56
N GLY A 542 -14.93 -8.91 -4.11
CA GLY A 542 -14.37 -9.95 -4.97
C GLY A 542 -15.40 -10.97 -5.47
N VAL A 543 -15.35 -11.25 -6.78
CA VAL A 543 -16.17 -12.24 -7.50
C VAL A 543 -15.26 -13.19 -8.31
N PRO A 544 -14.41 -13.98 -7.64
CA PRO A 544 -13.29 -14.68 -8.28
C PRO A 544 -13.68 -15.78 -9.26
N ARG A 545 -14.95 -16.20 -9.31
CA ARG A 545 -15.42 -17.23 -10.24
C ARG A 545 -16.22 -16.69 -11.43
N HIS A 546 -16.33 -15.38 -11.54
CA HIS A 546 -16.99 -14.72 -12.66
C HIS A 546 -16.44 -15.20 -14.00
N ALA A 547 -17.34 -15.40 -14.98
CA ALA A 547 -17.05 -15.71 -16.39
C ALA A 547 -15.92 -16.75 -16.60
N ASN A 548 -16.18 -18.01 -16.26
CA ASN A 548 -15.18 -19.09 -16.30
C ASN A 548 -13.94 -18.79 -15.44
N SER A 549 -14.16 -18.23 -14.25
CA SER A 549 -13.07 -17.85 -13.34
C SER A 549 -12.08 -16.85 -13.93
N LEU A 550 -12.51 -16.04 -14.91
CA LEU A 550 -11.86 -14.77 -15.26
C LEU A 550 -11.65 -13.93 -14.00
N GLY A 551 -12.66 -13.95 -13.12
CA GLY A 551 -12.67 -13.15 -11.90
C GLY A 551 -13.10 -11.72 -12.17
N ARG A 552 -13.66 -11.08 -11.16
CA ARG A 552 -14.14 -9.70 -11.22
C ARG A 552 -14.06 -9.05 -9.85
N VAL A 553 -13.82 -7.76 -9.83
CA VAL A 553 -14.00 -6.88 -8.66
C VAL A 553 -15.13 -5.90 -8.94
N LYS A 554 -15.95 -5.63 -7.93
CA LYS A 554 -17.00 -4.61 -7.96
C LYS A 554 -16.70 -3.52 -6.94
N VAL A 555 -16.85 -2.27 -7.31
CA VAL A 555 -16.60 -1.09 -6.46
C VAL A 555 -17.87 -0.26 -6.33
N TYR A 556 -18.23 0.09 -5.09
CA TYR A 556 -19.38 0.93 -4.75
C TYR A 556 -18.90 2.10 -3.90
N MET A 557 -19.23 3.33 -4.29
CA MET A 557 -18.77 4.50 -3.54
C MET A 557 -19.63 4.72 -2.29
N GLY A 558 -19.00 5.12 -1.19
CA GLY A 558 -19.62 5.55 0.06
C GLY A 558 -20.57 6.74 -0.14
N THR A 559 -21.56 6.90 0.73
CA THR A 559 -22.53 8.01 0.61
C THR A 559 -23.37 8.23 1.87
N ASP A 560 -23.71 9.49 2.14
CA ASP A 560 -24.75 9.89 3.10
C ASP A 560 -26.17 9.82 2.52
N ALA A 561 -26.31 9.55 1.22
CA ALA A 561 -27.60 9.49 0.56
C ALA A 561 -28.41 8.27 1.03
N VAL A 562 -29.63 8.51 1.51
CA VAL A 562 -30.54 7.47 1.99
C VAL A 562 -31.86 7.40 1.21
N ASP A 563 -32.45 6.22 1.15
CA ASP A 563 -33.78 6.01 0.58
C ASP A 563 -34.91 6.48 1.54
N GLY A 564 -36.16 6.29 1.12
CA GLY A 564 -37.32 6.66 1.94
C GLY A 564 -37.46 5.90 3.27
N ASP A 565 -36.71 4.80 3.43
CA ASP A 565 -36.63 4.00 4.66
C ASP A 565 -35.35 4.31 5.48
N GLY A 566 -34.54 5.29 5.05
CA GLY A 566 -33.31 5.71 5.73
C GLY A 566 -32.12 4.78 5.49
N LYS A 567 -32.14 3.96 4.43
CA LYS A 567 -31.04 3.06 4.08
C LYS A 567 -30.11 3.68 3.04
N PRO A 568 -28.79 3.45 3.11
CA PRO A 568 -27.84 4.03 2.17
C PRO A 568 -28.10 3.57 0.73
N VAL A 569 -28.01 4.51 -0.21
CA VAL A 569 -28.26 4.32 -1.64
C VAL A 569 -26.93 4.37 -2.40
N PHE A 570 -26.20 3.26 -2.34
CA PHE A 570 -24.93 3.14 -3.06
C PHE A 570 -25.13 3.08 -4.57
N SER A 571 -24.30 3.83 -5.30
CA SER A 571 -24.16 3.70 -6.74
C SER A 571 -22.99 2.76 -7.05
N GLU A 572 -23.20 1.83 -7.99
CA GLU A 572 -22.10 1.03 -8.51
C GLU A 572 -21.19 1.94 -9.33
N PHE A 573 -19.94 2.06 -8.90
CA PHE A 573 -18.95 2.87 -9.60
C PHE A 573 -18.41 2.11 -10.80
N ARG A 574 -17.88 0.89 -10.55
CA ARG A 574 -17.17 0.14 -11.59
C ARG A 574 -17.11 -1.37 -11.33
N ASP A 575 -17.17 -2.10 -12.44
CA ASP A 575 -16.76 -3.51 -12.54
C ASP A 575 -15.40 -3.61 -13.22
N ILE A 576 -14.47 -4.37 -12.62
CA ILE A 576 -13.13 -4.62 -13.14
C ILE A 576 -12.99 -6.12 -13.38
N ASP A 577 -12.90 -6.52 -14.64
CA ASP A 577 -12.71 -7.92 -15.03
C ASP A 577 -11.24 -8.33 -14.98
N GLY A 578 -11.00 -9.59 -14.64
CA GLY A 578 -9.65 -10.14 -14.55
C GLY A 578 -8.93 -10.27 -15.89
N PRO A 579 -7.60 -10.45 -15.85
CA PRO A 579 -6.76 -10.39 -17.05
C PRO A 579 -6.80 -11.65 -17.92
N ALA A 580 -7.23 -12.80 -17.37
CA ALA A 580 -7.35 -14.05 -18.10
C ALA A 580 -8.35 -15.01 -17.46
N VAL A 581 -8.98 -15.87 -18.27
CA VAL A 581 -9.83 -16.96 -17.76
C VAL A 581 -9.06 -17.85 -16.79
N GLU A 582 -9.77 -18.43 -15.82
CA GLU A 582 -9.20 -19.24 -14.73
C GLU A 582 -8.23 -18.53 -13.78
N SER A 583 -7.87 -17.26 -14.00
CA SER A 583 -6.94 -16.51 -13.14
C SER A 583 -7.49 -16.22 -11.73
N ARG A 584 -8.82 -16.20 -11.59
CA ARG A 584 -9.57 -15.85 -10.38
C ARG A 584 -9.20 -14.50 -9.77
N PHE A 585 -9.11 -13.48 -10.62
CA PHE A 585 -8.98 -12.10 -10.19
C PHE A 585 -10.05 -11.72 -9.14
N GLY A 586 -9.65 -11.01 -8.10
CA GLY A 586 -10.51 -10.71 -6.94
C GLY A 586 -10.56 -11.83 -5.90
N THR A 587 -9.57 -12.74 -5.88
CA THR A 587 -9.44 -13.76 -4.82
C THR A 587 -8.96 -13.15 -3.49
N ALA A 588 -8.08 -12.16 -3.57
CA ALA A 588 -7.59 -11.36 -2.46
C ALA A 588 -7.73 -9.87 -2.83
N LEU A 589 -7.99 -9.03 -1.83
CA LEU A 589 -8.22 -7.60 -1.98
C LEU A 589 -7.57 -6.85 -0.82
N SER A 590 -7.06 -5.66 -1.08
CA SER A 590 -6.79 -4.63 -0.09
C SER A 590 -7.23 -3.28 -0.66
N ALA A 591 -7.95 -2.49 0.13
CA ALA A 591 -8.37 -1.13 -0.23
C ALA A 591 -8.03 -0.13 0.89
N LYS A 592 -7.09 -0.48 1.78
CA LYS A 592 -6.82 0.27 3.01
C LYS A 592 -5.55 1.12 2.96
N GLY A 593 -4.72 0.93 1.94
CA GLY A 593 -3.42 1.58 1.82
C GLY A 593 -3.48 2.75 0.85
N ASP A 594 -2.70 3.78 1.15
CA ASP A 594 -2.36 4.89 0.25
C ASP A 594 -0.86 4.73 -0.08
N PHE A 595 -0.56 4.06 -1.20
CA PHE A 595 0.81 3.61 -1.52
C PHE A 595 1.66 4.72 -2.14
N ASN A 596 1.03 5.80 -2.62
CA ASN A 596 1.68 7.00 -3.16
C ASN A 596 1.52 8.24 -2.26
N ALA A 597 0.89 8.08 -1.10
CA ALA A 597 0.60 9.11 -0.10
C ALA A 597 -0.13 10.33 -0.67
N ASP A 598 -1.00 10.14 -1.67
CA ASP A 598 -1.71 11.24 -2.34
C ASP A 598 -3.01 11.65 -1.63
N GLY A 599 -3.35 10.95 -0.55
CA GLY A 599 -4.53 11.19 0.29
C GLY A 599 -5.73 10.34 -0.11
N PHE A 600 -5.61 9.47 -1.11
CA PHE A 600 -6.67 8.58 -1.57
C PHE A 600 -6.31 7.12 -1.26
N ALA A 601 -7.29 6.32 -0.85
CA ALA A 601 -7.05 4.89 -0.70
C ALA A 601 -6.93 4.21 -2.07
N ASP A 602 -5.98 3.29 -2.18
CA ASP A 602 -5.69 2.52 -3.37
C ASP A 602 -6.22 1.10 -3.27
N VAL A 603 -6.51 0.49 -4.42
CA VAL A 603 -7.06 -0.87 -4.50
C VAL A 603 -6.06 -1.84 -5.11
N VAL A 604 -5.72 -2.88 -4.34
CA VAL A 604 -4.85 -3.98 -4.76
C VAL A 604 -5.66 -5.25 -4.95
N VAL A 605 -5.45 -5.95 -6.06
CA VAL A 605 -6.22 -7.13 -6.45
C VAL A 605 -5.30 -8.29 -6.83
N GLY A 606 -5.56 -9.47 -6.25
CA GLY A 606 -4.84 -10.70 -6.55
C GLY A 606 -5.56 -11.63 -7.53
N ALA A 607 -4.80 -12.20 -8.47
CA ALA A 607 -5.18 -13.24 -9.41
C ALA A 607 -4.22 -14.45 -9.33
N PRO A 608 -4.28 -15.25 -8.25
CA PRO A 608 -3.26 -16.26 -7.94
C PRO A 608 -3.15 -17.41 -8.95
N PHE A 609 -4.15 -17.61 -9.82
CA PHE A 609 -4.12 -18.69 -10.80
C PHE A 609 -3.73 -18.22 -12.22
N PHE A 610 -3.31 -16.95 -12.36
CA PHE A 610 -2.84 -16.40 -13.62
C PHE A 610 -1.59 -17.15 -14.13
N ASP A 611 -1.52 -17.34 -15.46
CA ASP A 611 -0.41 -17.99 -16.20
C ASP A 611 0.15 -19.24 -15.51
N THR A 612 -0.60 -20.35 -15.55
CA THR A 612 -0.19 -21.61 -14.93
C THR A 612 0.07 -21.47 -13.42
N SER A 613 -0.79 -20.69 -12.75
CA SER A 613 -0.68 -20.41 -11.31
C SER A 613 0.64 -19.77 -10.89
N LYS A 614 1.33 -19.06 -11.80
CA LYS A 614 2.35 -18.09 -11.39
C LYS A 614 1.74 -17.02 -10.51
N GLY A 615 0.51 -16.62 -10.79
CA GLY A 615 -0.16 -15.59 -9.99
C GLY A 615 0.27 -14.18 -10.37
N ARG A 616 -0.64 -13.23 -10.15
CA ARG A 616 -0.53 -11.83 -10.56
C ARG A 616 -1.16 -10.93 -9.50
N VAL A 617 -0.60 -9.74 -9.31
CA VAL A 617 -1.16 -8.67 -8.48
C VAL A 617 -1.23 -7.39 -9.30
N ASP A 618 -2.36 -6.69 -9.19
CA ASP A 618 -2.64 -5.41 -9.84
C ASP A 618 -2.96 -4.35 -8.78
N VAL A 619 -2.44 -3.13 -8.94
CA VAL A 619 -2.72 -1.96 -8.09
C VAL A 619 -3.42 -0.89 -8.93
N TYR A 620 -4.50 -0.34 -8.42
CA TYR A 620 -5.29 0.74 -8.99
C TYR A 620 -5.28 1.90 -8.00
N LEU A 621 -4.84 3.08 -8.44
CA LEU A 621 -4.84 4.24 -7.55
C LEU A 621 -6.22 4.84 -7.38
N GLY A 622 -6.45 5.40 -6.19
CA GLY A 622 -7.54 6.32 -5.89
C GLY A 622 -7.34 7.70 -6.52
N SER A 623 -8.41 8.48 -6.58
CA SER A 623 -8.41 9.87 -7.05
C SER A 623 -9.76 10.52 -6.74
N PRO A 624 -9.93 11.86 -6.81
CA PRO A 624 -11.24 12.49 -6.66
C PRO A 624 -12.34 11.97 -7.61
N SER A 625 -11.94 11.34 -8.73
CA SER A 625 -12.85 10.73 -9.71
C SER A 625 -13.11 9.23 -9.46
N GLY A 626 -12.59 8.67 -8.37
CA GLY A 626 -12.53 7.25 -8.07
C GLY A 626 -11.26 6.59 -8.59
N LEU A 627 -11.34 5.32 -8.99
CA LEU A 627 -10.17 4.54 -9.39
C LEU A 627 -9.69 4.81 -10.82
N THR A 628 -8.37 4.73 -11.00
CA THR A 628 -7.71 4.66 -12.31
C THR A 628 -8.30 3.57 -13.24
N ASN A 629 -8.35 3.83 -14.54
CA ASN A 629 -8.95 2.93 -15.52
C ASN A 629 -8.14 1.65 -15.77
N GLU A 630 -6.82 1.72 -15.71
CA GLU A 630 -5.92 0.58 -15.86
C GLU A 630 -5.08 0.43 -14.59
N PRO A 631 -4.62 -0.79 -14.26
CA PRO A 631 -3.73 -0.95 -13.12
C PRO A 631 -2.43 -0.19 -13.38
N ILE A 632 -2.07 0.67 -12.44
CA ILE A 632 -0.85 1.47 -12.51
C ILE A 632 0.41 0.63 -12.28
N TRP A 633 0.25 -0.48 -11.55
CA TRP A 633 1.32 -1.42 -11.25
C TRP A 633 0.77 -2.83 -11.34
N THR A 634 1.55 -3.68 -11.99
CA THR A 634 1.25 -5.09 -12.17
C THR A 634 2.53 -5.87 -11.98
N THR A 635 2.46 -6.94 -11.20
CA THR A 635 3.55 -7.91 -11.10
C THR A 635 3.03 -9.34 -11.20
N ILE A 636 3.89 -10.22 -11.69
CA ILE A 636 3.62 -11.62 -11.97
C ILE A 636 4.82 -12.40 -11.45
N SER A 637 4.57 -13.48 -10.69
CA SER A 637 5.67 -14.34 -10.24
C SER A 637 6.38 -15.00 -11.43
N ASN A 638 7.69 -15.15 -11.35
CA ASN A 638 8.46 -15.98 -12.27
C ASN A 638 8.34 -17.49 -11.96
N VAL A 639 7.86 -17.85 -10.77
CA VAL A 639 7.71 -19.24 -10.31
C VAL A 639 6.34 -19.79 -10.67
N SER A 640 6.30 -20.88 -11.44
CA SER A 640 5.03 -21.56 -11.76
C SER A 640 4.44 -22.26 -10.53
N ASN A 641 3.12 -22.21 -10.38
CA ASN A 641 2.41 -22.72 -9.19
C ASN A 641 2.79 -22.05 -7.86
N SER A 642 3.29 -20.82 -7.86
CA SER A 642 3.54 -20.09 -6.61
C SER A 642 2.24 -19.59 -5.95
N GLU A 643 1.16 -19.45 -6.73
CA GLU A 643 -0.09 -18.82 -6.31
C GLU A 643 0.14 -17.42 -5.70
N TYR A 644 1.08 -16.68 -6.27
CA TYR A 644 1.39 -15.30 -5.90
C TYR A 644 0.14 -14.39 -5.99
N GLY A 645 -0.09 -13.57 -4.97
CA GLY A 645 -1.32 -12.77 -4.86
C GLY A 645 -2.51 -13.52 -4.28
N SER A 646 -2.28 -14.65 -3.60
CA SER A 646 -3.34 -15.43 -2.92
C SER A 646 -3.77 -14.84 -1.58
N SER A 647 -2.95 -13.98 -1.00
CA SER A 647 -3.28 -13.09 0.13
C SER A 647 -2.54 -11.77 -0.03
N LEU A 648 -3.16 -10.67 0.39
CA LEU A 648 -2.66 -9.31 0.26
C LEU A 648 -2.89 -8.58 1.59
N ALA A 649 -2.00 -7.66 1.92
CA ALA A 649 -2.19 -6.70 3.01
C ALA A 649 -1.52 -5.36 2.64
N ALA A 650 -2.19 -4.26 2.95
CA ALA A 650 -1.50 -2.98 3.12
C ALA A 650 -0.95 -2.99 4.55
N ALA A 651 0.37 -3.01 4.70
CA ALA A 651 1.05 -3.06 5.98
C ALA A 651 1.52 -1.66 6.37
N ALA A 652 0.61 -0.68 6.38
CA ALA A 652 0.89 0.75 6.61
C ALA A 652 2.36 1.10 6.30
N ASP A 653 3.22 1.55 7.20
CA ASP A 653 4.61 1.90 6.83
C ASP A 653 5.65 1.09 7.61
N VAL A 654 6.15 0.01 7.02
CA VAL A 654 7.10 -0.92 7.66
C VAL A 654 8.54 -0.41 7.60
N ASN A 655 8.81 0.63 6.80
CA ASN A 655 10.13 1.21 6.62
C ASN A 655 10.21 2.73 6.84
N ARG A 656 9.26 3.27 7.60
CA ARG A 656 9.06 4.70 7.83
C ARG A 656 10.33 5.48 8.19
N VAL A 657 10.63 6.53 7.45
CA VAL A 657 11.66 7.48 7.86
C VAL A 657 11.06 8.54 8.79
N ALA A 658 11.62 8.69 10.00
CA ALA A 658 11.12 9.64 10.98
C ALA A 658 11.18 11.08 10.45
N GLY A 659 10.02 11.75 10.40
CA GLY A 659 9.88 13.12 9.90
C GLY A 659 9.48 13.24 8.43
N GLU A 660 9.37 12.12 7.71
CA GLU A 660 8.90 12.07 6.33
C GLU A 660 7.41 11.74 6.23
N VAL A 661 6.84 11.97 5.05
CA VAL A 661 5.50 11.49 4.71
C VAL A 661 5.49 9.96 4.75
N SER A 662 4.48 9.38 5.40
CA SER A 662 4.35 7.94 5.52
C SER A 662 3.71 7.36 4.26
N TYR A 663 4.24 6.24 3.77
CA TYR A 663 3.73 5.55 2.59
C TYR A 663 3.21 4.18 3.02
N SER A 664 2.06 3.78 2.47
CA SER A 664 1.63 2.40 2.68
C SER A 664 2.54 1.43 1.91
N ASP A 665 2.84 0.28 2.52
CA ASP A 665 3.62 -0.81 1.96
C ASP A 665 2.71 -2.00 1.64
N LEU A 666 3.04 -2.73 0.57
CA LEU A 666 2.25 -3.87 0.11
C LEU A 666 2.92 -5.19 0.45
N VAL A 667 2.20 -6.07 1.15
CA VAL A 667 2.63 -7.45 1.41
C VAL A 667 1.84 -8.42 0.54
N VAL A 668 2.54 -9.29 -0.18
CA VAL A 668 1.97 -10.29 -1.08
C VAL A 668 2.37 -11.70 -0.67
N GLY A 669 1.38 -12.58 -0.48
CA GLY A 669 1.59 -14.00 -0.19
C GLY A 669 1.64 -14.89 -1.44
N ALA A 670 2.58 -15.83 -1.45
CA ALA A 670 2.78 -16.86 -2.47
C ALA A 670 3.00 -18.23 -1.80
N TYR A 671 1.95 -18.76 -1.19
CA TYR A 671 2.10 -19.90 -0.27
C TYR A 671 2.49 -21.23 -0.92
N ALA A 672 2.33 -21.34 -2.23
CA ALA A 672 2.67 -22.54 -3.00
C ALA A 672 4.07 -22.45 -3.64
N ASP A 673 4.74 -21.31 -3.51
CA ASP A 673 6.08 -21.07 -4.04
C ASP A 673 7.06 -22.16 -3.57
N ASN A 674 7.62 -22.89 -4.54
CA ASN A 674 8.57 -23.98 -4.34
C ASN A 674 8.16 -25.01 -3.26
N ASN A 675 6.85 -25.14 -3.01
CA ASN A 675 6.26 -25.93 -1.92
C ASN A 675 6.75 -25.55 -0.51
N VAL A 676 7.41 -24.40 -0.32
CA VAL A 676 7.83 -23.91 1.00
C VAL A 676 6.96 -22.70 1.40
N GLY A 677 6.53 -21.91 0.41
CA GLY A 677 5.75 -20.71 0.59
C GLY A 677 6.64 -19.50 0.89
N ARG A 678 6.18 -18.34 0.42
CA ARG A 678 6.94 -17.09 0.42
C ARG A 678 6.02 -15.90 0.62
N ILE A 679 6.57 -14.80 1.13
CA ILE A 679 5.95 -13.48 1.09
C ILE A 679 6.91 -12.49 0.44
N TYR A 680 6.34 -11.46 -0.18
CA TYR A 680 7.06 -10.35 -0.79
C TYR A 680 6.54 -9.06 -0.18
N VAL A 681 7.43 -8.17 0.22
CA VAL A 681 7.09 -6.83 0.72
C VAL A 681 7.57 -5.81 -0.31
N TYR A 682 6.67 -4.92 -0.73
CA TYR A 682 6.92 -3.85 -1.69
C TYR A 682 6.70 -2.50 -1.01
N PRO A 683 7.76 -1.72 -0.76
CA PRO A 683 7.61 -0.42 -0.13
C PRO A 683 6.90 0.63 -1.00
N GLY A 684 6.15 1.54 -0.38
CA GLY A 684 5.62 2.75 -1.02
C GLY A 684 6.72 3.80 -1.28
N GLN A 685 6.48 4.74 -2.21
CA GLN A 685 7.51 5.70 -2.67
C GLN A 685 6.98 7.14 -2.85
N PRO A 686 7.79 8.18 -2.55
CA PRO A 686 7.46 9.60 -2.78
C PRO A 686 7.50 9.97 -4.27
N ASN A 687 6.35 10.00 -4.96
CA ASN A 687 6.26 10.35 -6.38
C ASN A 687 5.33 11.55 -6.63
N CYS A 688 5.69 12.43 -7.58
CA CYS A 688 4.75 13.35 -8.24
C CYS A 688 3.96 12.60 -9.32
N TYR A 689 2.75 13.08 -9.57
CA TYR A 689 1.80 12.60 -10.58
C TYR A 689 1.41 13.77 -11.50
N ILE A 690 2.17 13.98 -12.58
CA ILE A 690 2.09 15.19 -13.41
C ILE A 690 1.50 14.85 -14.78
N GLU A 691 0.54 15.66 -15.23
CA GLU A 691 -0.13 15.54 -16.52
C GLU A 691 0.85 15.87 -17.67
N GLY A 692 1.05 14.93 -18.60
CA GLY A 692 1.95 15.10 -19.77
C GLY A 692 1.24 15.69 -21.00
N GLU A 693 2.00 15.96 -22.08
CA GLU A 693 1.53 16.60 -23.33
C GLU A 693 0.38 15.85 -24.07
N ASN A 694 -0.04 14.67 -23.60
CA ASN A 694 -1.06 13.81 -24.22
C ASN A 694 -2.29 13.54 -23.32
N ASP A 695 -2.55 14.36 -22.29
CA ASP A 695 -3.59 14.12 -21.27
C ASP A 695 -3.41 12.76 -20.54
N GLU A 696 -2.17 12.24 -20.51
CA GLU A 696 -1.77 11.01 -19.82
C GLU A 696 -0.89 11.42 -18.63
N PHE A 697 -1.27 11.00 -17.43
CA PHE A 697 -0.53 11.32 -16.21
C PHE A 697 0.68 10.40 -16.05
N ALA A 698 1.84 11.00 -15.79
CA ALA A 698 3.10 10.30 -15.59
C ALA A 698 3.64 10.52 -14.17
N PHE A 699 4.27 9.48 -13.64
CA PHE A 699 4.85 9.51 -12.30
C PHE A 699 6.33 9.83 -12.36
N TYR A 700 6.71 10.82 -11.57
CA TYR A 700 8.08 11.29 -11.47
C TYR A 700 8.49 11.16 -10.00
N ALA A 701 9.57 10.44 -9.71
CA ALA A 701 10.10 10.41 -8.35
C ALA A 701 10.45 11.82 -7.87
N ASN A 702 10.30 12.07 -6.57
CA ASN A 702 10.72 13.34 -5.99
C ASN A 702 12.18 13.67 -6.38
N GLY A 703 12.42 14.89 -6.85
CA GLY A 703 13.71 15.35 -7.36
C GLY A 703 13.96 15.09 -8.85
N VAL A 704 13.07 14.41 -9.58
CA VAL A 704 13.20 14.23 -11.03
C VAL A 704 13.07 15.58 -11.73
N VAL A 705 14.09 15.97 -12.48
CA VAL A 705 14.07 17.19 -13.29
C VAL A 705 13.14 16.98 -14.48
N ASN A 706 12.29 17.97 -14.78
CA ASN A 706 11.37 17.90 -15.91
C ASN A 706 12.16 17.58 -17.20
N PRO A 707 11.85 16.47 -17.89
CA PRO A 707 12.52 16.10 -19.15
C PRO A 707 12.46 17.20 -20.21
N GLU A 708 11.41 18.03 -20.16
CA GLU A 708 11.13 19.13 -21.10
C GLU A 708 11.71 20.47 -20.62
N SER A 709 12.10 20.58 -19.35
CA SER A 709 12.59 21.83 -18.76
C SER A 709 13.52 21.58 -17.57
N GLU A 710 14.82 21.81 -17.77
CA GLU A 710 15.82 21.64 -16.71
C GLU A 710 15.67 22.62 -15.51
N CYS A 711 14.82 23.64 -15.68
CA CYS A 711 14.42 24.63 -14.67
C CYS A 711 13.29 24.15 -13.75
N GLN A 712 12.68 23.02 -14.09
CA GLN A 712 11.55 22.44 -13.39
C GLN A 712 11.93 21.09 -12.80
N ILE A 713 11.31 20.73 -11.69
CA ILE A 713 11.60 19.52 -10.94
C ILE A 713 10.30 18.99 -10.33
N CYS A 714 10.13 17.68 -10.28
CA CYS A 714 9.16 17.07 -9.39
C CYS A 714 9.64 17.37 -7.98
N ASP A 715 8.89 18.21 -7.27
CA ASP A 715 9.13 18.50 -5.86
C ASP A 715 7.82 18.31 -5.13
N VAL A 716 7.71 17.15 -4.47
CA VAL A 716 6.50 16.73 -3.76
C VAL A 716 6.14 17.65 -2.58
N THR A 717 7.05 18.53 -2.14
CA THR A 717 6.80 19.53 -1.09
C THR A 717 6.15 20.80 -1.63
N SER A 718 6.44 21.15 -2.89
CA SER A 718 5.91 22.34 -3.57
C SER A 718 4.64 22.03 -4.36
N SER A 719 4.64 20.94 -5.13
CA SER A 719 3.50 20.45 -5.91
C SER A 719 3.70 19.00 -6.33
N ARG A 720 2.70 18.15 -6.07
CA ARG A 720 2.68 16.75 -6.52
C ARG A 720 2.05 16.57 -7.89
N THR A 721 1.24 17.51 -8.35
CA THR A 721 0.49 17.39 -9.62
C THR A 721 1.01 18.28 -10.73
N GLN A 722 2.01 19.12 -10.43
CA GLN A 722 2.63 20.03 -11.39
C GLN A 722 4.14 20.10 -11.18
N TRP A 723 4.86 20.46 -12.23
CA TRP A 723 6.29 20.71 -12.17
C TRP A 723 6.61 21.94 -11.32
N SER A 724 7.45 21.76 -10.30
CA SER A 724 7.90 22.82 -9.39
C SER A 724 9.14 23.54 -9.92
N VAL A 725 9.33 24.79 -9.52
CA VAL A 725 10.49 25.60 -9.95
C VAL A 725 11.72 25.19 -9.14
N ARG A 726 12.82 24.89 -9.83
CA ARG A 726 14.08 24.46 -9.22
C ARG A 726 14.84 25.66 -8.61
N THR A 727 15.02 25.70 -7.28
CA THR A 727 15.48 26.91 -6.55
C THR A 727 16.98 26.98 -6.20
N ASN A 728 17.78 25.91 -6.38
CA ASN A 728 19.18 25.88 -5.92
C ASN A 728 20.26 25.75 -7.03
N GLY A 729 21.01 26.84 -7.24
CA GLY A 729 22.47 26.87 -7.38
C GLY A 729 23.17 26.33 -8.65
N THR A 730 22.51 25.60 -9.54
CA THR A 730 23.07 25.26 -10.86
C THR A 730 22.47 26.16 -11.92
N SER A 731 23.32 26.89 -12.64
CA SER A 731 22.91 27.72 -13.78
C SER A 731 22.12 26.87 -14.76
N CYS A 732 20.81 27.07 -14.85
CA CYS A 732 19.98 26.52 -15.90
C CYS A 732 20.56 27.02 -17.23
N GLY A 733 21.11 26.11 -18.02
CA GLY A 733 21.81 26.40 -19.26
C GLY A 733 20.84 26.41 -20.44
N GLY A 734 19.87 27.34 -20.44
CA GLY A 734 18.85 27.43 -21.48
C GLY A 734 18.41 28.87 -21.74
N THR A 735 18.22 29.20 -23.01
CA THR A 735 17.93 30.52 -23.58
C THR A 735 16.63 31.17 -23.09
N CYS A 736 16.62 32.47 -22.82
CA CYS A 736 15.39 33.25 -22.64
C CYS A 736 14.57 33.24 -23.95
N PHE A 737 13.30 32.82 -23.89
CA PHE A 737 12.38 32.92 -25.03
C PHE A 737 11.97 34.37 -25.29
N ASP A 738 11.48 34.64 -26.50
CA ASP A 738 11.14 35.98 -27.01
C ASP A 738 10.20 36.73 -26.06
N GLY A 739 10.60 37.93 -25.63
CA GLY A 739 9.82 38.81 -24.74
C GLY A 739 10.36 39.02 -23.30
N GLN A 740 11.49 38.44 -22.91
CA GLN A 740 12.05 38.57 -21.53
C GLN A 740 13.40 39.30 -21.42
N CYS A 741 13.82 40.04 -22.44
CA CYS A 741 15.00 40.90 -22.38
C CYS A 741 14.60 42.35 -22.12
N ASN A 742 15.29 43.02 -21.20
CA ASN A 742 15.17 44.47 -21.07
C ASN A 742 16.02 45.20 -22.13
N ASP A 743 15.82 46.51 -22.25
CA ASP A 743 16.46 47.38 -23.26
C ASP A 743 18.01 47.38 -23.21
N ASP A 744 18.61 46.81 -22.15
CA ASP A 744 20.05 46.73 -21.93
C ASP A 744 20.65 45.32 -22.22
N GLY A 745 19.84 44.35 -22.67
CA GLY A 745 20.30 43.01 -23.05
C GLY A 745 20.54 42.05 -21.88
N LEU A 746 19.83 42.23 -20.76
CA LEU A 746 19.84 41.34 -19.59
C LEU A 746 18.45 40.71 -19.38
N CYS A 747 18.39 39.45 -18.94
CA CYS A 747 17.13 38.83 -18.49
C CYS A 747 16.81 39.27 -17.05
N GLU A 748 15.55 39.53 -16.73
CA GLU A 748 15.15 39.95 -15.38
C GLU A 748 15.40 38.83 -14.35
N GLY A 749 16.47 38.93 -13.57
CA GLY A 749 16.73 38.02 -12.43
C GLY A 749 18.19 37.66 -12.12
N GLY A 750 19.18 37.96 -12.97
CA GLY A 750 20.57 37.62 -12.66
C GLY A 750 21.56 37.84 -13.81
N PRO A 751 22.89 37.72 -13.57
CA PRO A 751 23.91 38.21 -14.49
C PRO A 751 24.24 37.19 -15.58
N VAL A 752 23.58 37.26 -16.73
CA VAL A 752 23.97 36.54 -17.95
C VAL A 752 23.95 37.51 -19.13
N VAL A 753 24.99 37.46 -19.98
CA VAL A 753 25.21 38.38 -21.11
C VAL A 753 24.67 37.74 -22.40
N CYS A 754 23.81 38.46 -23.12
CA CYS A 754 23.32 38.04 -24.45
C CYS A 754 24.43 38.15 -25.51
N TYR A 755 24.62 37.12 -26.35
CA TYR A 755 25.51 37.21 -27.52
C TYR A 755 24.72 37.30 -28.83
N ASP A 756 24.89 38.48 -29.44
CA ASP A 756 24.85 38.92 -30.84
C ASP A 756 24.00 38.17 -31.89
N GLY A 757 22.99 38.86 -32.41
CA GLY A 757 22.21 38.39 -33.55
C GLY A 757 20.98 39.19 -34.00
N CYS A 758 20.70 40.39 -33.49
CA CYS A 758 19.58 41.21 -33.97
C CYS A 758 19.97 42.67 -34.22
N HIS A 759 19.98 43.03 -35.51
CA HIS A 759 19.81 44.41 -35.95
C HIS A 759 18.39 44.60 -36.46
N PHE A 760 17.77 45.69 -36.00
CA PHE A 760 16.41 46.19 -36.24
C PHE A 760 16.03 46.36 -37.73
N GLY A 761 14.75 46.13 -38.05
CA GLY A 761 14.11 46.65 -39.27
C GLY A 761 12.74 46.06 -39.62
N ASP A 762 11.69 46.53 -38.95
CA ASP A 762 10.25 46.65 -39.29
C ASP A 762 9.53 45.73 -40.31
N CYS A 763 8.42 45.16 -39.80
CA CYS A 763 7.05 45.08 -40.34
C CYS A 763 6.79 45.02 -41.87
N GLY A 764 6.03 44.01 -42.31
CA GLY A 764 5.10 44.15 -43.44
C GLY A 764 4.85 42.90 -44.27
N GLU A 765 3.59 42.70 -44.64
CA GLU A 765 3.00 41.59 -45.39
C GLU A 765 3.67 41.27 -46.75
N ALA A 766 3.58 39.99 -47.12
CA ALA A 766 3.39 39.44 -48.47
C ALA A 766 4.24 39.94 -49.67
N THR A 767 4.86 38.93 -50.31
CA THR A 767 5.22 38.83 -51.75
C THR A 767 6.39 39.65 -52.28
N GLY A 768 7.42 38.92 -52.73
CA GLY A 768 8.63 39.45 -53.34
C GLY A 768 8.43 39.95 -54.77
N CYS A 769 9.03 41.12 -55.04
CA CYS A 769 9.63 41.51 -56.31
C CYS A 769 10.70 42.58 -56.00
N THR A 770 11.95 42.36 -56.42
CA THR A 770 13.01 43.39 -56.38
C THR A 770 13.07 44.13 -57.73
N PHE A 771 13.10 45.46 -57.65
CA PHE A 771 13.17 46.40 -58.77
C PHE A 771 14.61 46.46 -59.35
N ASP A 772 14.79 46.20 -60.65
CA ASP A 772 15.94 46.73 -61.44
C ASP A 772 15.52 48.11 -61.98
N PRO A 773 16.33 49.19 -61.85
CA PRO A 773 15.89 50.56 -62.11
C PRO A 773 15.72 50.95 -63.59
N THR A 774 15.69 50.04 -64.56
CA THR A 774 15.59 50.42 -65.99
C THR A 774 14.61 49.60 -66.85
N ASN A 775 13.36 50.10 -66.91
CA ASN A 775 12.34 49.95 -67.97
C ASN A 775 11.58 48.60 -68.19
N ASP A 776 10.24 48.78 -68.28
CA ASP A 776 9.14 47.96 -68.84
C ASP A 776 8.47 46.88 -67.94
N PRO A 777 7.20 47.07 -67.49
CA PRO A 777 6.53 46.18 -66.53
C PRO A 777 5.60 45.12 -67.16
N ASN A 778 5.90 44.55 -68.34
CA ASN A 778 5.00 43.56 -68.98
C ASN A 778 5.64 42.30 -69.58
N GLU A 779 6.81 41.84 -69.14
CA GLU A 779 7.30 40.49 -69.47
C GLU A 779 7.97 39.80 -68.26
N CYS A 780 7.26 38.86 -67.62
CA CYS A 780 7.90 37.82 -66.81
C CYS A 780 7.87 36.51 -67.62
N SER A 781 9.02 36.16 -68.21
CA SER A 781 9.27 34.80 -68.69
C SER A 781 9.64 33.90 -67.51
N ALA A 782 9.05 32.70 -67.42
CA ALA A 782 9.35 31.69 -66.41
C ALA A 782 10.87 31.39 -66.33
N PRO A 783 11.41 31.07 -65.13
CA PRO A 783 12.84 30.80 -64.97
C PRO A 783 13.27 29.58 -65.79
N PRO A 784 14.46 29.61 -66.43
CA PRO A 784 15.00 28.45 -67.11
C PRO A 784 15.46 27.39 -66.10
N CYS A 785 15.29 26.10 -66.45
CA CYS A 785 15.76 25.00 -65.60
C CYS A 785 17.28 25.16 -65.34
N THR A 786 17.69 25.22 -64.08
CA THR A 786 19.13 25.20 -63.75
C THR A 786 19.67 23.79 -63.94
N GLY A 787 20.96 23.67 -64.31
CA GLY A 787 21.60 22.46 -64.90
C GLY A 787 21.55 21.14 -64.10
N ASN A 788 20.81 21.07 -63.00
CA ASN A 788 20.50 19.84 -62.26
C ASN A 788 19.03 19.38 -62.39
N GLY A 789 18.19 20.05 -63.19
CA GLY A 789 16.79 19.65 -63.39
C GLY A 789 15.85 20.01 -62.23
N ASP A 790 16.28 20.88 -61.32
CA ASP A 790 15.50 21.28 -60.15
C ASP A 790 14.64 22.51 -60.48
N CYS A 791 13.32 22.35 -60.36
CA CYS A 791 12.30 23.31 -60.79
C CYS A 791 11.31 23.63 -59.67
N SER A 792 11.74 23.72 -58.40
CA SER A 792 10.78 23.89 -57.30
C SER A 792 10.33 25.32 -57.05
N ASP A 793 9.02 25.53 -56.87
CA ASP A 793 8.41 26.81 -56.46
C ASP A 793 8.15 26.92 -54.95
N GLY A 794 8.45 25.86 -54.19
CA GLY A 794 8.24 25.80 -52.75
C GLY A 794 6.78 25.58 -52.33
N ASN A 795 5.86 25.36 -53.27
CA ASN A 795 4.47 25.01 -52.98
C ASN A 795 4.27 23.49 -52.99
N VAL A 796 4.01 22.92 -51.81
CA VAL A 796 3.81 21.46 -51.64
C VAL A 796 2.54 20.91 -52.30
N CYS A 797 1.63 21.78 -52.77
CA CYS A 797 0.40 21.40 -53.47
C CYS A 797 0.51 21.45 -55.01
N THR A 798 1.71 21.67 -55.55
CA THR A 798 2.01 21.58 -56.99
C THR A 798 3.07 20.51 -57.27
N ALA A 799 2.95 19.86 -58.43
CA ALA A 799 3.95 18.96 -58.97
C ALA A 799 4.88 19.75 -59.89
N ASP A 800 6.14 19.84 -59.49
CA ASP A 800 7.15 20.69 -60.11
C ASP A 800 7.89 19.90 -61.21
N ILE A 801 7.55 20.14 -62.48
CA ILE A 801 8.07 19.39 -63.62
C ILE A 801 8.94 20.30 -64.50
N CYS A 802 10.22 19.96 -64.67
CA CYS A 802 11.07 20.58 -65.69
C CYS A 802 10.80 19.92 -67.06
N ASP A 803 10.25 20.67 -68.01
CA ASP A 803 10.12 20.22 -69.40
C ASP A 803 11.47 20.39 -70.12
N LEU A 804 12.15 19.26 -70.34
CA LEU A 804 13.48 19.20 -70.95
C LEU A 804 13.49 19.57 -72.44
N ASP A 805 12.34 19.56 -73.13
CA ASP A 805 12.25 19.95 -74.53
C ASP A 805 12.12 21.48 -74.71
N THR A 806 11.58 22.18 -73.70
CA THR A 806 11.36 23.63 -73.74
C THR A 806 12.19 24.43 -72.73
N GLU A 807 12.98 23.75 -71.89
CA GLU A 807 13.83 24.31 -70.81
C GLU A 807 13.06 25.21 -69.82
N ARG A 808 11.79 24.89 -69.55
CA ARG A 808 10.89 25.67 -68.68
C ARG A 808 10.23 24.82 -67.59
N CYS A 809 10.00 25.41 -66.41
CA CYS A 809 9.26 24.77 -65.32
C CYS A 809 7.73 24.83 -65.55
N VAL A 810 7.05 23.73 -65.27
CA VAL A 810 5.58 23.58 -65.28
C VAL A 810 5.13 23.11 -63.90
N PHE A 811 4.09 23.73 -63.35
CA PHE A 811 3.58 23.49 -62.00
C PHE A 811 2.13 23.02 -62.07
N ASP A 812 1.90 21.70 -61.91
CA ASP A 812 0.56 21.11 -62.01
C ASP A 812 -0.07 20.93 -60.61
N PRO A 813 -1.33 21.33 -60.37
CA PRO A 813 -1.99 21.13 -59.08
C PRO A 813 -2.11 19.66 -58.67
N LEU A 814 -1.79 19.34 -57.42
CA LEU A 814 -1.99 18.00 -56.86
C LEU A 814 -3.48 17.73 -56.51
N PRO A 815 -3.92 16.45 -56.49
CA PRO A 815 -5.31 16.10 -56.20
C PRO A 815 -5.76 16.52 -54.80
N ALA A 816 -7.06 16.70 -54.59
CA ALA A 816 -7.62 17.17 -53.32
C ALA A 816 -7.43 16.21 -52.11
N THR A 817 -6.81 15.05 -52.33
CA THR A 817 -6.48 14.06 -51.30
C THR A 817 -5.00 14.10 -50.90
N ALA A 818 -4.19 14.95 -51.54
CA ALA A 818 -2.80 15.13 -51.21
C ALA A 818 -2.66 15.95 -49.92
N SER A 819 -1.89 15.45 -48.96
CA SER A 819 -1.60 16.14 -47.71
C SER A 819 -0.63 17.30 -47.96
N CYS A 820 -0.80 18.41 -47.24
CA CYS A 820 0.10 19.57 -47.30
C CYS A 820 0.64 19.93 -45.91
N THR A 821 1.51 20.93 -45.83
CA THR A 821 2.21 21.32 -44.59
C THR A 821 1.22 21.68 -43.49
N SER A 822 1.44 21.11 -42.31
CA SER A 822 0.62 21.34 -41.11
C SER A 822 0.65 22.81 -40.71
N ASP A 823 -0.52 23.37 -40.39
CA ASP A 823 -0.68 24.71 -39.79
C ASP A 823 -0.39 24.74 -38.28
N GLY A 824 0.01 23.60 -37.70
CA GLY A 824 0.33 23.48 -36.28
C GLY A 824 -0.89 23.35 -35.36
N VAL A 825 -2.10 23.18 -35.92
CA VAL A 825 -3.35 23.04 -35.16
C VAL A 825 -3.82 21.59 -35.19
N SER A 826 -3.70 20.88 -34.06
CA SER A 826 -3.86 19.42 -33.95
C SER A 826 -5.26 18.88 -34.33
N CYS A 827 -6.31 19.71 -34.30
CA CYS A 827 -7.68 19.29 -34.65
C CYS A 827 -8.08 19.54 -36.11
N THR A 828 -7.18 20.06 -36.95
CA THR A 828 -7.44 20.26 -38.38
C THR A 828 -6.69 19.23 -39.24
N VAL A 829 -7.31 18.83 -40.34
CA VAL A 829 -6.70 18.02 -41.39
C VAL A 829 -6.46 18.94 -42.59
N ASN A 830 -5.16 19.15 -42.88
CA ASN A 830 -4.66 19.97 -43.97
C ASN A 830 -4.53 19.13 -45.26
N HIS A 831 -5.27 19.48 -46.30
CA HIS A 831 -5.23 18.82 -47.61
C HIS A 831 -5.17 19.85 -48.74
N CYS A 832 -4.62 19.47 -49.88
CA CYS A 832 -4.69 20.31 -51.08
C CYS A 832 -6.15 20.40 -51.56
N ASP A 833 -6.56 21.51 -52.14
CA ASP A 833 -7.94 21.74 -52.62
C ASP A 833 -8.19 21.26 -54.06
N GLY A 834 -7.18 20.68 -54.71
CA GLY A 834 -7.23 20.30 -56.13
C GLY A 834 -7.02 21.46 -57.12
N ALA A 835 -6.84 22.70 -56.62
CA ALA A 835 -6.50 23.88 -57.40
C ALA A 835 -5.07 24.39 -57.10
N GLY A 836 -4.32 23.69 -56.24
CA GLY A 836 -2.92 23.96 -55.93
C GLY A 836 -2.72 24.75 -54.64
N SER A 837 -3.75 24.87 -53.79
CA SER A 837 -3.68 25.53 -52.47
C SER A 837 -3.94 24.54 -51.33
N CYS A 838 -3.29 24.76 -50.19
CA CYS A 838 -3.47 23.97 -48.96
C CYS A 838 -4.66 24.53 -48.13
N VAL A 839 -5.58 23.67 -47.69
CA VAL A 839 -6.77 24.03 -46.91
C VAL A 839 -6.97 23.15 -45.67
N ALA A 840 -7.46 23.74 -44.57
CA ALA A 840 -7.66 23.08 -43.27
C ALA A 840 -9.15 22.75 -43.00
N THR A 841 -9.45 21.54 -42.50
CA THR A 841 -10.83 21.08 -42.14
C THR A 841 -10.88 20.31 -40.82
N VAL A 842 -11.97 20.40 -40.04
CA VAL A 842 -12.08 19.81 -38.68
C VAL A 842 -12.97 18.54 -38.72
N PRO A 843 -12.44 17.33 -38.44
CA PRO A 843 -13.21 16.09 -38.60
C PRO A 843 -14.17 15.77 -37.43
N THR A 844 -13.81 16.11 -36.19
CA THR A 844 -14.58 15.84 -34.97
C THR A 844 -14.36 16.95 -33.94
N GLY A 845 -15.44 17.58 -33.46
CA GLY A 845 -15.39 18.72 -32.54
C GLY A 845 -15.56 20.08 -33.24
N CYS A 846 -15.36 21.16 -32.49
CA CYS A 846 -15.56 22.53 -32.95
C CYS A 846 -14.24 23.29 -32.93
N TYR A 847 -14.01 24.12 -33.94
CA TYR A 847 -12.92 25.07 -33.99
C TYR A 847 -13.46 26.48 -33.82
N ILE A 848 -13.40 26.99 -32.59
CA ILE A 848 -14.04 28.25 -32.18
C ILE A 848 -12.94 29.16 -31.64
N ASN A 849 -12.85 30.39 -32.16
CA ASN A 849 -11.88 31.40 -31.70
C ASN A 849 -10.43 30.90 -31.60
N ASN A 850 -9.93 30.24 -32.66
CA ASN A 850 -8.55 29.71 -32.73
C ASN A 850 -8.23 28.58 -31.73
N ALA A 851 -9.23 27.99 -31.08
CA ALA A 851 -9.08 26.86 -30.18
C ALA A 851 -9.96 25.67 -30.58
N CYS A 852 -9.47 24.47 -30.28
CA CYS A 852 -10.15 23.21 -30.57
C CYS A 852 -10.94 22.76 -29.34
N TYR A 853 -12.21 22.39 -29.54
CA TYR A 853 -13.09 21.92 -28.49
C TYR A 853 -13.68 20.56 -28.88
N ILE A 854 -13.57 19.57 -28.00
CA ILE A 854 -14.18 18.26 -28.20
C ILE A 854 -15.71 18.36 -28.21
N GLU A 855 -16.38 17.40 -28.87
CA GLU A 855 -17.84 17.34 -28.87
C GLU A 855 -18.38 17.30 -27.43
N GLY A 856 -19.24 18.26 -27.09
CA GLY A 856 -19.80 18.42 -25.74
C GLY A 856 -18.98 19.28 -24.78
N ALA A 857 -17.77 19.72 -25.14
CA ALA A 857 -16.98 20.65 -24.31
C ALA A 857 -17.77 21.93 -23.99
N LEU A 858 -17.74 22.38 -22.74
CA LEU A 858 -18.45 23.60 -22.33
C LEU A 858 -17.71 24.85 -22.78
N ASN A 859 -18.44 25.91 -23.14
CA ASN A 859 -17.85 27.21 -23.43
C ASN A 859 -17.23 27.79 -22.15
N PRO A 860 -15.91 28.05 -22.12
CA PRO A 860 -15.23 28.63 -20.96
C PRO A 860 -15.81 29.98 -20.53
N ASP A 861 -16.33 30.76 -21.48
CA ASP A 861 -16.91 32.08 -21.23
C ASP A 861 -18.42 32.02 -20.92
N ASN A 862 -19.06 30.88 -21.16
CA ASN A 862 -20.49 30.70 -20.94
C ASN A 862 -20.86 29.22 -20.77
N SER A 863 -20.91 28.78 -19.53
CA SER A 863 -21.25 27.40 -19.17
C SER A 863 -22.60 26.88 -19.71
N CYS A 864 -23.48 27.73 -20.22
CA CYS A 864 -24.71 27.33 -20.91
C CYS A 864 -24.56 27.10 -22.41
N GLN A 865 -23.33 27.06 -22.91
CA GLN A 865 -23.03 26.69 -24.28
C GLN A 865 -22.02 25.55 -24.29
N SER A 866 -22.05 24.74 -25.33
CA SER A 866 -21.12 23.65 -25.54
C SER A 866 -20.78 23.50 -27.02
N CYS A 867 -19.64 22.88 -27.30
CA CYS A 867 -19.30 22.48 -28.66
C CYS A 867 -20.28 21.40 -29.12
N GLN A 868 -20.94 21.64 -30.25
CA GLN A 868 -21.78 20.67 -30.94
C GLN A 868 -21.45 20.73 -32.44
N ALA A 869 -20.47 19.95 -32.89
CA ALA A 869 -19.89 19.99 -34.23
C ALA A 869 -20.93 19.68 -35.32
N ALA A 870 -21.93 18.86 -35.00
CA ALA A 870 -23.05 18.56 -35.90
C ALA A 870 -24.00 19.75 -36.11
N SER A 871 -23.99 20.72 -35.19
CA SER A 871 -24.84 21.92 -35.26
C SER A 871 -24.09 23.10 -35.86
N ASP A 872 -22.97 23.50 -35.24
CA ASP A 872 -22.06 24.52 -35.77
C ASP A 872 -20.62 24.20 -35.33
N PRO A 873 -19.75 23.73 -36.25
CA PRO A 873 -18.38 23.37 -35.92
C PRO A 873 -17.46 24.59 -35.75
N ARG A 874 -17.97 25.82 -35.93
CA ARG A 874 -17.17 27.05 -35.77
C ARG A 874 -17.68 28.00 -34.70
N ASN A 875 -18.80 27.69 -34.04
CA ASN A 875 -19.32 28.48 -32.92
C ASN A 875 -19.87 27.61 -31.78
N TRP A 876 -20.01 28.23 -30.61
CA TRP A 876 -20.62 27.62 -29.44
C TRP A 876 -22.13 27.41 -29.64
N THR A 877 -22.63 26.24 -29.26
CA THR A 877 -24.06 25.88 -29.37
C THR A 877 -24.72 25.92 -28.00
N ASN A 878 -25.95 26.44 -27.91
CA ASN A 878 -26.67 26.55 -26.64
C ASN A 878 -27.07 25.18 -26.08
N ARG A 879 -26.80 24.97 -24.79
CA ARG A 879 -27.19 23.77 -24.03
C ARG A 879 -28.67 23.79 -23.66
N SER A 880 -29.24 22.61 -23.44
CA SER A 880 -30.63 22.43 -23.02
C SER A 880 -30.95 23.04 -21.65
N SER A 881 -32.22 23.43 -21.45
CA SER A 881 -32.68 24.04 -20.21
C SER A 881 -32.61 23.09 -19.01
N GLY A 882 -32.22 23.60 -17.84
CA GLY A 882 -32.19 22.88 -16.55
C GLY A 882 -30.83 22.30 -16.13
N LEU A 883 -29.82 22.37 -16.99
CA LEU A 883 -28.44 21.97 -16.66
C LEU A 883 -27.76 23.01 -15.78
N SER A 884 -26.88 22.59 -14.86
CA SER A 884 -26.16 23.51 -13.98
C SER A 884 -25.22 24.41 -14.77
N CYS A 885 -25.08 25.64 -14.28
CA CYS A 885 -24.21 26.65 -14.86
C CYS A 885 -23.70 27.61 -13.78
N ASP A 886 -22.74 28.45 -14.15
CA ASP A 886 -22.27 29.59 -13.37
C ASP A 886 -22.72 30.88 -14.08
N ASP A 887 -23.39 31.79 -13.35
CA ASP A 887 -23.86 33.08 -13.86
C ASP A 887 -22.87 34.22 -13.57
N GLY A 888 -21.73 33.90 -12.94
CA GLY A 888 -20.68 34.85 -12.58
C GLY A 888 -21.02 35.71 -11.36
N ASP A 889 -22.20 35.54 -10.76
CA ASP A 889 -22.58 36.21 -9.52
C ASP A 889 -22.25 35.31 -8.33
N TYR A 890 -21.22 35.69 -7.57
CA TYR A 890 -20.84 34.98 -6.35
C TYR A 890 -22.00 34.82 -5.37
N CYS A 891 -23.02 35.68 -5.42
CA CYS A 891 -24.13 35.70 -4.48
C CYS A 891 -25.33 34.85 -4.89
N THR A 892 -25.23 34.06 -5.94
CA THR A 892 -26.26 33.10 -6.35
C THR A 892 -25.68 31.69 -6.38
N VAL A 893 -26.50 30.69 -6.07
CA VAL A 893 -26.14 29.27 -6.08
C VAL A 893 -27.27 28.46 -6.72
N ASN A 894 -26.94 27.28 -7.25
CA ASN A 894 -27.87 26.43 -8.01
C ASN A 894 -28.39 27.08 -9.30
N ASN A 895 -27.52 27.77 -10.04
CA ASN A 895 -27.89 28.43 -11.29
C ASN A 895 -28.13 27.39 -12.41
N GLN A 896 -29.07 27.68 -13.32
CA GLN A 896 -29.50 26.75 -14.36
C GLN A 896 -29.61 27.39 -15.74
N CYS A 897 -29.29 26.64 -16.79
CA CYS A 897 -29.42 27.10 -18.16
C CYS A 897 -30.88 27.24 -18.59
N ASP A 898 -31.17 28.31 -19.34
CA ASP A 898 -32.53 28.61 -19.83
C ASP A 898 -32.85 27.96 -21.19
N GLY A 899 -31.89 27.27 -21.81
CA GLY A 899 -32.03 26.69 -23.15
C GLY A 899 -31.66 27.63 -24.31
N ASN A 900 -31.43 28.92 -24.04
CA ASN A 900 -31.02 29.94 -25.02
C ASN A 900 -29.55 30.38 -24.82
N GLY A 901 -28.77 29.58 -24.09
CA GLY A 901 -27.37 29.90 -23.79
C GLY A 901 -27.20 30.95 -22.70
N THR A 902 -28.22 31.18 -21.86
CA THR A 902 -28.11 32.10 -20.71
C THR A 902 -28.22 31.32 -19.41
N CYS A 903 -27.29 31.57 -18.50
CA CYS A 903 -27.37 31.04 -17.14
C CYS A 903 -28.34 31.91 -16.32
N SER A 904 -29.42 31.31 -15.83
CA SER A 904 -30.38 31.98 -14.96
C SER A 904 -29.95 31.83 -13.51
N ALA A 905 -29.86 32.96 -12.81
CA ALA A 905 -29.54 33.02 -11.38
C ALA A 905 -30.47 32.13 -10.56
N GLY A 906 -29.87 31.28 -9.73
CA GLY A 906 -30.52 30.41 -8.78
C GLY A 906 -30.92 31.14 -7.49
N VAL A 907 -30.77 30.49 -6.34
CA VAL A 907 -31.13 31.07 -5.05
C VAL A 907 -29.98 31.87 -4.44
N ALA A 908 -30.29 32.88 -3.63
CA ALA A 908 -29.27 33.74 -3.03
C ALA A 908 -28.38 32.99 -2.03
N ARG A 909 -27.06 33.19 -2.13
CA ARG A 909 -26.04 32.66 -1.22
C ARG A 909 -26.25 33.21 0.18
N VAL A 910 -26.39 32.33 1.16
CA VAL A 910 -26.56 32.69 2.57
C VAL A 910 -25.19 32.95 3.18
N CYS A 911 -24.97 34.16 3.71
CA CYS A 911 -23.73 34.55 4.36
C CYS A 911 -23.77 34.28 5.86
N SER A 912 -22.73 33.63 6.38
CA SER A 912 -22.50 33.54 7.82
C SER A 912 -22.23 34.93 8.40
N VAL A 913 -22.79 35.19 9.57
CA VAL A 913 -22.72 36.49 10.26
C VAL A 913 -21.61 36.43 11.31
N PRO A 914 -20.53 37.22 11.20
CA PRO A 914 -19.50 37.32 12.24
C PRO A 914 -20.08 37.86 13.55
N GLU A 915 -19.60 37.34 14.68
CA GLU A 915 -20.31 37.41 15.97
C GLU A 915 -20.54 38.81 16.54
N CYS A 916 -19.71 39.80 16.19
CA CYS A 916 -19.93 41.20 16.59
C CYS A 916 -20.73 42.02 15.56
N PHE A 917 -21.44 41.37 14.64
CA PHE A 917 -22.22 42.00 13.59
C PHE A 917 -23.64 41.43 13.54
N ALA A 918 -24.61 42.27 13.18
CA ALA A 918 -26.03 41.95 13.20
C ALA A 918 -26.49 41.18 11.94
N SER A 919 -25.74 41.30 10.86
CA SER A 919 -26.03 40.65 9.58
C SER A 919 -24.76 40.56 8.74
N SER A 920 -24.79 39.74 7.69
CA SER A 920 -23.74 39.66 6.68
C SER A 920 -24.43 39.61 5.33
N VAL A 921 -24.01 40.49 4.44
CA VAL A 921 -24.62 40.64 3.12
C VAL A 921 -23.61 40.17 2.10
N CYS A 922 -24.02 39.26 1.23
CA CYS A 922 -23.17 38.81 0.14
C CYS A 922 -22.90 39.98 -0.82
N ASN A 923 -21.64 40.23 -1.11
CA ASN A 923 -21.21 41.23 -2.09
C ASN A 923 -20.57 40.53 -3.28
N SER A 924 -21.25 40.62 -4.42
CA SER A 924 -20.85 39.96 -5.66
C SER A 924 -19.60 40.56 -6.30
N VAL A 925 -19.37 41.87 -6.11
CA VAL A 925 -18.16 42.57 -6.62
C VAL A 925 -16.93 42.24 -5.77
N ALA A 926 -17.09 42.18 -4.45
CA ALA A 926 -16.00 41.81 -3.54
C ALA A 926 -15.82 40.28 -3.43
N ARG A 927 -16.64 39.49 -4.14
CA ARG A 927 -16.74 38.02 -4.09
C ARG A 927 -16.65 37.48 -2.66
N SER A 928 -17.33 38.15 -1.72
CA SER A 928 -17.21 37.85 -0.29
C SER A 928 -18.45 38.28 0.49
N CYS A 929 -18.66 37.62 1.62
CA CYS A 929 -19.68 38.00 2.58
C CYS A 929 -19.18 39.17 3.42
N GLN A 930 -19.87 40.32 3.34
CA GLN A 930 -19.49 41.54 4.02
C GLN A 930 -20.36 41.74 5.27
N PRO A 931 -19.77 41.72 6.48
CA PRO A 931 -20.54 41.95 7.71
C PRO A 931 -21.12 43.37 7.76
N GLN A 932 -22.34 43.50 8.29
CA GLN A 932 -23.08 44.75 8.38
C GLN A 932 -23.72 44.92 9.77
N GLY A 933 -23.62 46.14 10.30
CA GLY A 933 -24.25 46.55 11.56
C GLY A 933 -23.52 46.00 12.79
N ILE A 934 -22.55 46.74 13.32
CA ILE A 934 -21.81 46.39 14.54
C ILE A 934 -22.79 46.24 15.72
N LEU A 935 -22.74 45.10 16.42
CA LEU A 935 -23.52 44.85 17.63
C LEU A 935 -23.07 45.77 18.78
N ALA A 936 -23.96 46.00 19.75
CA ALA A 936 -23.68 46.90 20.86
C ALA A 936 -22.45 46.47 21.68
N ASN A 937 -21.68 47.45 22.16
CA ASN A 937 -20.55 47.15 23.04
C ASN A 937 -21.05 46.42 24.30
N ALA A 938 -20.25 45.47 24.81
CA ALA A 938 -20.59 44.54 25.90
C ALA A 938 -21.46 43.32 25.50
N THR A 939 -21.78 43.12 24.21
CA THR A 939 -22.42 41.88 23.73
C THR A 939 -21.43 40.71 23.85
N PRO A 940 -21.79 39.55 24.42
CA PRO A 940 -20.90 38.39 24.48
C PRO A 940 -20.46 37.96 23.07
N CYS A 941 -19.19 37.61 22.92
CA CYS A 941 -18.59 37.12 21.68
C CYS A 941 -17.45 36.14 22.00
N ASP A 942 -17.14 35.28 21.04
CA ASP A 942 -16.11 34.26 21.06
C ASP A 942 -15.17 34.46 19.84
N GLU A 943 -13.87 34.58 20.09
CA GLU A 943 -12.84 34.69 19.05
C GLU A 943 -11.86 33.50 19.06
N SER A 944 -12.30 32.37 19.62
CA SER A 944 -11.54 31.11 19.63
C SER A 944 -10.16 31.24 20.29
N ASN A 945 -9.95 32.24 21.14
CA ASN A 945 -8.76 32.37 21.97
C ASN A 945 -9.12 32.22 23.45
N ASN A 946 -8.76 31.11 24.07
CA ASN A 946 -9.25 30.72 25.39
C ASN A 946 -8.53 31.41 26.57
N CYS A 947 -7.63 32.37 26.31
CA CYS A 947 -6.86 33.08 27.35
C CYS A 947 -7.41 34.45 27.77
N THR A 948 -8.58 34.89 27.28
CA THR A 948 -9.23 36.15 27.73
C THR A 948 -10.75 36.01 27.86
N GLU A 949 -11.38 36.69 28.83
CA GLU A 949 -12.85 36.84 28.88
C GLU A 949 -13.29 38.00 27.99
N ARG A 950 -14.41 37.91 27.24
CA ARG A 950 -14.69 38.90 26.17
C ARG A 950 -16.11 39.40 26.01
N THR A 951 -16.16 40.65 25.53
CA THR A 951 -17.35 41.27 24.96
C THR A 951 -16.99 42.08 23.72
N CYS A 952 -17.96 42.32 22.82
CA CYS A 952 -17.75 43.13 21.63
C CYS A 952 -17.40 44.57 22.02
N GLN A 953 -16.39 45.14 21.36
CA GLN A 953 -16.00 46.52 21.44
C GLN A 953 -15.67 47.05 20.04
N SER A 954 -16.55 47.90 19.51
CA SER A 954 -16.42 48.57 18.20
C SER A 954 -16.21 47.62 17.01
N GLY A 955 -16.93 46.48 17.00
CA GLY A 955 -16.86 45.49 15.92
C GLY A 955 -15.75 44.45 16.08
N THR A 956 -15.03 44.50 17.21
CA THR A 956 -13.93 43.59 17.57
C THR A 956 -14.22 42.97 18.93
N CYS A 957 -13.96 41.67 19.10
CA CYS A 957 -14.11 41.01 20.40
C CYS A 957 -12.89 41.33 21.27
N THR A 958 -13.05 41.84 22.51
CA THR A 958 -11.89 42.21 23.37
C THR A 958 -12.17 42.03 24.86
N GLY A 959 -11.15 41.66 25.67
CA GLY A 959 -11.19 41.70 27.14
C GLY A 959 -9.90 41.21 27.86
N PRO A 960 -9.86 41.15 29.21
CA PRO A 960 -8.64 40.92 30.00
C PRO A 960 -8.17 39.45 30.06
N ASN A 961 -6.86 39.22 30.27
CA ASN A 961 -6.24 37.89 30.33
C ASN A 961 -6.67 37.04 31.55
N VAL A 962 -6.83 35.73 31.33
CA VAL A 962 -7.13 34.70 32.34
C VAL A 962 -5.89 34.39 33.21
N ASP A 963 -6.07 34.29 34.53
CA ASP A 963 -5.04 33.89 35.51
C ASP A 963 -5.00 32.36 35.65
N CYS A 964 -3.89 31.74 35.25
CA CYS A 964 -3.74 30.27 35.17
C CYS A 964 -3.00 29.66 36.37
N ASN A 965 -2.90 30.35 37.50
CA ASN A 965 -2.19 29.85 38.67
C ASN A 965 -2.98 28.76 39.42
N ASP A 966 -2.51 27.52 39.39
CA ASP A 966 -3.14 26.35 40.05
C ASP A 966 -2.81 26.23 41.55
N GLY A 967 -1.90 27.06 42.08
CA GLY A 967 -1.50 27.06 43.49
C GLY A 967 -0.59 25.91 43.93
N LEU A 968 -0.07 25.10 43.01
CA LEU A 968 0.86 24.01 43.30
C LEU A 968 2.31 24.44 43.01
N ALA A 969 3.22 24.18 43.97
CA ALA A 969 4.61 24.63 43.86
C ALA A 969 5.48 23.78 42.90
N CYS A 970 4.98 22.61 42.51
CA CYS A 970 5.69 21.66 41.64
C CYS A 970 5.28 21.79 40.16
N THR A 971 4.51 22.83 39.80
CA THR A 971 3.95 23.04 38.46
C THR A 971 4.30 24.42 37.89
N THR A 972 4.25 24.57 36.56
CA THR A 972 4.38 25.88 35.88
C THR A 972 3.09 26.29 35.19
N ASN A 973 2.77 27.59 35.25
CA ASN A 973 1.48 28.16 34.84
C ASN A 973 1.61 28.94 33.52
N ASN A 974 1.28 28.31 32.38
CA ASN A 974 1.30 28.94 31.06
C ASN A 974 -0.10 28.93 30.42
N CYS A 975 -0.44 29.96 29.63
CA CYS A 975 -1.68 30.03 28.84
C CYS A 975 -1.33 30.11 27.35
N THR A 976 -1.96 29.31 26.50
CA THR A 976 -1.81 29.43 25.04
C THR A 976 -3.11 29.86 24.37
N PRO A 977 -3.05 30.69 23.32
CA PRO A 977 -4.25 31.20 22.66
C PRO A 977 -5.21 30.10 22.17
N ALA A 978 -4.69 28.97 21.66
CA ALA A 978 -5.53 27.91 21.09
C ALA A 978 -6.30 27.09 22.14
N THR A 979 -5.73 26.84 23.32
CA THR A 979 -6.30 25.87 24.28
C THR A 979 -6.52 26.44 25.69
N GLY A 980 -6.15 27.70 25.95
CA GLY A 980 -6.38 28.37 27.23
C GLY A 980 -5.27 28.07 28.24
N CYS A 981 -5.58 28.04 29.53
CA CYS A 981 -4.62 27.63 30.56
C CYS A 981 -4.11 26.22 30.22
N GLN A 982 -2.81 26.10 29.99
CA GLN A 982 -2.19 24.82 29.70
C GLN A 982 -2.22 23.94 30.94
N PRO A 983 -2.26 22.61 30.75
CA PRO A 983 -2.03 21.68 31.83
C PRO A 983 -0.69 22.00 32.52
N PRO A 984 -0.66 22.01 33.86
CA PRO A 984 0.54 22.33 34.61
C PRO A 984 1.70 21.38 34.27
N VAL A 985 2.85 21.92 33.87
CA VAL A 985 4.06 21.12 33.63
C VAL A 985 4.78 20.86 34.95
N ILE A 986 4.94 19.57 35.28
CA ILE A 986 5.49 19.11 36.57
C ILE A 986 7.02 19.22 36.53
N THR A 987 7.60 20.05 37.39
CA THR A 987 9.04 20.36 37.35
C THR A 987 9.88 19.55 38.33
N ASP A 988 9.27 19.00 39.40
CA ASP A 988 9.95 18.17 40.40
C ASP A 988 8.95 17.28 41.18
N GLY A 989 9.04 15.96 41.04
CA GLY A 989 8.14 14.98 41.70
C GLY A 989 6.92 14.54 40.87
N CYS A 990 5.94 13.92 41.53
CA CYS A 990 4.67 13.51 40.93
C CYS A 990 3.51 14.34 41.50
N VAL A 991 2.52 14.67 40.67
CA VAL A 991 1.25 15.27 41.08
C VAL A 991 0.17 14.19 41.06
N ILE A 992 -0.21 13.69 42.24
CA ILE A 992 -1.18 12.59 42.36
C ILE A 992 -2.33 13.09 43.23
N GLY A 993 -3.56 13.06 42.70
CA GLY A 993 -4.75 13.48 43.46
C GLY A 993 -4.70 14.93 43.97
N ASN A 994 -4.12 15.84 43.18
CA ASN A 994 -3.98 17.27 43.49
C ASN A 994 -2.99 17.61 44.63
N ALA A 995 -1.99 16.75 44.85
CA ALA A 995 -0.89 16.97 45.80
C ALA A 995 0.46 16.59 45.19
N CYS A 996 1.52 17.32 45.55
CA CYS A 996 2.89 17.04 45.11
C CYS A 996 3.55 15.98 46.01
N TYR A 997 4.09 14.93 45.40
CA TYR A 997 4.88 13.89 46.03
C TYR A 997 6.30 13.91 45.48
N ALA A 998 7.31 13.82 46.34
CA ALA A 998 8.69 13.71 45.90
C ALA A 998 8.96 12.36 45.20
N ASN A 999 9.88 12.34 44.24
CA ASN A 999 10.32 11.09 43.61
C ASN A 999 10.82 10.08 44.67
N GLY A 1000 10.32 8.86 44.63
CA GLY A 1000 10.52 7.79 45.61
C GLY A 1000 9.54 7.78 46.79
N ALA A 1001 8.56 8.68 46.86
CA ALA A 1001 7.53 8.65 47.90
C ALA A 1001 6.64 7.40 47.74
N THR A 1002 6.40 6.65 48.82
CA THR A 1002 5.53 5.46 48.79
C THR A 1002 4.06 5.84 48.94
N ASN A 1003 3.17 5.14 48.22
CA ASN A 1003 1.73 5.27 48.38
C ASN A 1003 1.30 4.67 49.72
N SER A 1004 0.76 5.48 50.64
CA SER A 1004 0.30 5.00 51.94
C SER A 1004 -0.96 4.11 51.88
N ALA A 1005 -1.64 4.05 50.74
CA ALA A 1005 -2.78 3.16 50.52
C ALA A 1005 -2.38 1.82 49.86
N ASN A 1006 -1.20 1.75 49.25
CA ASN A 1006 -0.66 0.55 48.62
C ASN A 1006 0.86 0.56 48.69
N ASP A 1007 1.42 -0.26 49.58
CA ASP A 1007 2.86 -0.32 49.82
C ASP A 1007 3.67 -0.75 48.60
N CYS A 1008 3.02 -1.35 47.58
CA CYS A 1008 3.62 -1.74 46.31
C CYS A 1008 3.57 -0.67 45.22
N GLU A 1009 3.26 0.58 45.60
CA GLU A 1009 3.31 1.71 44.69
C GLU A 1009 4.16 2.86 45.24
N GLU A 1010 4.77 3.63 44.33
CA GLU A 1010 5.58 4.80 44.63
C GLU A 1010 5.43 5.89 43.57
N CYS A 1011 5.70 7.14 43.95
CA CYS A 1011 5.92 8.19 42.98
C CYS A 1011 7.27 7.92 42.32
N ASN A 1012 7.26 7.55 41.05
CA ASN A 1012 8.47 7.37 40.26
C ASN A 1012 8.40 8.26 39.04
N THR A 1013 9.13 9.38 39.07
CA THR A 1013 9.09 10.39 38.01
C THR A 1013 9.60 9.90 36.65
N ALA A 1014 10.28 8.76 36.60
CA ALA A 1014 10.70 8.12 35.35
C ALA A 1014 9.61 7.23 34.73
N LEU A 1015 8.60 6.83 35.50
CA LEU A 1015 7.50 5.96 35.05
C LEU A 1015 6.18 6.74 34.93
N SER A 1016 5.83 7.53 35.95
CA SER A 1016 4.67 8.42 35.90
C SER A 1016 4.87 9.58 36.87
N ASN A 1017 4.67 10.80 36.36
CA ASN A 1017 4.62 12.02 37.15
C ASN A 1017 3.18 12.41 37.56
N THR A 1018 2.15 11.68 37.13
CA THR A 1018 0.74 12.01 37.42
C THR A 1018 -0.03 10.89 38.14
N GLY A 1019 0.59 9.72 38.30
CA GLY A 1019 0.00 8.56 38.96
C GLY A 1019 1.00 7.81 39.85
N TRP A 1020 0.45 6.99 40.74
CA TRP A 1020 1.26 6.05 41.51
C TRP A 1020 1.82 4.97 40.57
N SER A 1021 3.14 4.80 40.58
CA SER A 1021 3.88 3.81 39.79
C SER A 1021 4.09 2.54 40.59
N ALA A 1022 4.18 1.39 39.92
CA ALA A 1022 4.47 0.13 40.62
C ALA A 1022 5.91 0.10 41.14
N LYS A 1023 6.11 -0.39 42.36
CA LYS A 1023 7.45 -0.70 42.87
C LYS A 1023 8.05 -1.91 42.17
N SER A 1024 9.37 -2.05 42.25
CA SER A 1024 10.11 -3.15 41.62
C SER A 1024 9.59 -4.53 42.09
N PRO A 1025 9.64 -5.58 41.22
CA PRO A 1025 9.09 -6.91 41.51
C PRO A 1025 9.72 -7.68 42.68
N THR A 1026 10.66 -7.06 43.41
CA THR A 1026 11.33 -7.64 44.58
C THR A 1026 11.32 -6.71 45.79
N ALA A 1027 10.64 -5.57 45.68
CA ALA A 1027 10.46 -4.65 46.78
C ALA A 1027 9.65 -5.32 47.90
N ALA A 1028 10.13 -5.16 49.14
CA ALA A 1028 9.44 -5.67 50.31
C ALA A 1028 8.13 -4.90 50.53
N CYS A 1029 7.08 -5.62 50.91
CA CYS A 1029 5.77 -5.08 51.25
C CYS A 1029 5.16 -5.82 52.43
N ASP A 1030 4.12 -5.25 53.03
CA ASP A 1030 3.30 -5.90 54.05
C ASP A 1030 2.03 -6.46 53.40
N ASP A 1031 1.82 -7.77 53.49
CA ASP A 1031 0.63 -8.45 52.96
C ASP A 1031 -0.54 -8.45 53.99
N GLY A 1032 -0.35 -7.78 55.14
CA GLY A 1032 -1.30 -7.71 56.22
C GLY A 1032 -1.42 -9.00 57.03
N ASN A 1033 -0.61 -10.02 56.74
CA ASN A 1033 -0.61 -11.30 57.44
C ASN A 1033 0.64 -11.45 58.32
N LEU A 1034 0.47 -11.29 59.63
CA LEU A 1034 1.58 -11.40 60.59
C LEU A 1034 2.20 -12.81 60.70
N CYS A 1035 1.63 -13.80 60.01
CA CYS A 1035 2.11 -15.18 59.94
C CYS A 1035 2.86 -15.51 58.65
N THR A 1036 3.09 -14.55 57.77
CA THR A 1036 3.98 -14.69 56.59
C THR A 1036 5.23 -13.82 56.79
N VAL A 1037 6.34 -14.25 56.21
CA VAL A 1037 7.61 -13.52 56.22
C VAL A 1037 8.21 -13.47 54.82
N GLY A 1038 8.75 -12.30 54.45
CA GLY A 1038 9.39 -12.08 53.16
C GLY A 1038 8.43 -11.80 52.00
N SER A 1039 7.32 -11.11 52.25
CA SER A 1039 6.35 -10.71 51.23
C SER A 1039 6.97 -9.71 50.23
N MET A 1040 6.60 -9.82 48.96
CA MET A 1040 7.21 -9.07 47.85
C MET A 1040 6.17 -8.53 46.87
N CYS A 1041 6.46 -7.38 46.28
CA CYS A 1041 5.58 -6.77 45.29
C CYS A 1041 5.66 -7.46 43.94
N LEU A 1042 4.52 -7.69 43.30
CA LEU A 1042 4.42 -8.04 41.88
C LEU A 1042 3.17 -7.37 41.31
N ASN A 1043 3.32 -6.58 40.23
CA ASN A 1043 2.23 -5.88 39.55
C ASN A 1043 1.27 -5.15 40.51
N ARG A 1044 1.82 -4.29 41.38
CA ARG A 1044 1.09 -3.47 42.38
C ARG A 1044 0.37 -4.27 43.48
N VAL A 1045 0.57 -5.59 43.54
CA VAL A 1045 0.00 -6.48 44.56
C VAL A 1045 1.12 -7.00 45.45
N CYS A 1046 0.92 -6.92 46.77
CA CYS A 1046 1.81 -7.56 47.72
C CYS A 1046 1.50 -9.06 47.75
N LEU A 1047 2.42 -9.88 47.25
CA LEU A 1047 2.29 -11.33 47.30
C LEU A 1047 2.68 -11.85 48.68
N PRO A 1048 1.90 -12.78 49.26
CA PRO A 1048 2.17 -13.28 50.59
C PRO A 1048 3.47 -14.07 50.65
N GLY A 1049 4.30 -13.78 51.65
CA GLY A 1049 5.56 -14.45 51.90
C GLY A 1049 5.41 -15.89 52.40
N THR A 1050 6.54 -16.52 52.75
CA THR A 1050 6.53 -17.88 53.31
C THR A 1050 5.91 -17.91 54.71
N LEU A 1051 5.18 -18.98 55.04
CA LEU A 1051 4.58 -19.14 56.37
C LEU A 1051 5.65 -19.19 57.47
N LYS A 1052 5.40 -18.45 58.54
CA LYS A 1052 6.22 -18.39 59.75
C LYS A 1052 6.33 -19.78 60.39
N ASP A 1053 7.56 -20.26 60.58
CA ASP A 1053 7.82 -21.56 61.20
C ASP A 1053 7.47 -21.54 62.70
N CYS A 1054 6.41 -22.25 63.07
CA CYS A 1054 5.94 -22.42 64.45
C CYS A 1054 6.17 -23.83 64.99
N SER A 1055 6.91 -24.69 64.29
CA SER A 1055 7.13 -26.08 64.68
C SER A 1055 7.66 -26.27 66.10
N ALA A 1056 8.44 -25.30 66.61
CA ALA A 1056 8.97 -25.30 67.98
C ALA A 1056 7.90 -25.21 69.08
N ALA A 1057 6.66 -24.79 68.75
CA ALA A 1057 5.54 -24.74 69.68
C ALA A 1057 4.71 -26.04 69.70
N GLY A 1058 5.07 -27.06 68.92
CA GLY A 1058 4.41 -28.38 68.93
C GLY A 1058 5.04 -29.37 69.91
N ASP A 1059 4.30 -30.42 70.25
CA ASP A 1059 4.74 -31.58 71.02
C ASP A 1059 4.02 -32.86 70.53
N GLN A 1060 4.05 -33.96 71.31
CA GLN A 1060 3.39 -35.22 70.92
C GLN A 1060 1.88 -35.08 70.67
N CYS A 1061 1.22 -34.16 71.38
CA CYS A 1061 -0.22 -33.94 71.33
C CYS A 1061 -0.61 -32.55 70.79
N ASN A 1062 0.36 -31.73 70.39
CA ASN A 1062 0.11 -30.39 69.87
C ASN A 1062 0.91 -30.13 68.59
N THR A 1063 0.33 -29.40 67.65
CA THR A 1063 1.06 -28.79 66.53
C THR A 1063 1.21 -27.30 66.78
N GLY A 1064 2.41 -26.77 66.53
CA GLY A 1064 2.64 -25.34 66.63
C GLY A 1064 2.01 -24.60 65.46
N THR A 1065 1.12 -23.66 65.76
CA THR A 1065 0.36 -22.89 64.76
C THR A 1065 0.54 -21.40 65.01
N CYS A 1066 0.70 -20.61 63.95
CA CYS A 1066 0.80 -19.16 64.06
C CYS A 1066 -0.59 -18.53 64.26
N ASN A 1067 -0.73 -17.63 65.24
CA ASN A 1067 -1.92 -16.84 65.44
C ASN A 1067 -1.93 -15.65 64.47
N ALA A 1068 -2.85 -15.67 63.51
CA ALA A 1068 -2.98 -14.64 62.47
C ALA A 1068 -3.28 -13.23 63.01
N THR A 1069 -3.70 -13.09 64.27
CA THR A 1069 -4.06 -11.78 64.87
C THR A 1069 -2.86 -11.03 65.45
N ASP A 1070 -1.83 -11.75 65.93
CA ASP A 1070 -0.67 -11.15 66.61
C ASP A 1070 0.68 -11.72 66.14
N GLY A 1071 0.67 -12.67 65.20
CA GLY A 1071 1.86 -13.32 64.66
C GLY A 1071 2.59 -14.24 65.65
N SER A 1072 2.01 -14.54 66.81
CA SER A 1072 2.63 -15.39 67.82
C SER A 1072 2.41 -16.89 67.52
N CYS A 1073 3.42 -17.72 67.79
CA CYS A 1073 3.27 -19.17 67.66
C CYS A 1073 2.66 -19.76 68.93
N ALA A 1074 1.57 -20.50 68.80
CA ALA A 1074 0.88 -21.16 69.91
C ALA A 1074 0.70 -22.67 69.65
N PRO A 1075 0.80 -23.53 70.68
CA PRO A 1075 0.43 -24.93 70.56
C PRO A 1075 -1.07 -25.05 70.29
N GLN A 1076 -1.45 -25.92 69.36
CA GLN A 1076 -2.84 -26.30 69.11
C GLN A 1076 -3.00 -27.82 69.21
N PRO A 1077 -4.08 -28.32 69.84
CA PRO A 1077 -4.36 -29.75 69.94
C PRO A 1077 -4.26 -30.48 68.59
N ALA A 1078 -3.46 -31.53 68.53
CA ALA A 1078 -3.24 -32.37 67.35
C ALA A 1078 -3.06 -33.84 67.75
N ASN A 1079 -3.09 -34.76 66.77
CA ASN A 1079 -2.93 -36.20 67.01
C ASN A 1079 -3.92 -36.80 68.02
N GLU A 1080 -5.15 -36.30 68.06
CA GLU A 1080 -6.22 -36.79 68.95
C GLU A 1080 -6.44 -38.30 68.78
N ASN A 1081 -6.47 -39.03 69.91
CA ASN A 1081 -6.46 -40.50 69.99
C ASN A 1081 -5.16 -41.21 69.54
N GLY A 1082 -4.14 -40.45 69.12
CA GLY A 1082 -2.79 -40.95 68.87
C GLY A 1082 -2.06 -41.25 70.17
N GLY A 1083 -1.10 -42.17 70.12
CA GLY A 1083 -0.32 -42.57 71.29
C GLY A 1083 0.60 -41.46 71.77
N CYS A 1084 0.68 -41.27 73.08
CA CYS A 1084 1.55 -40.29 73.72
C CYS A 1084 2.19 -40.86 75.00
N ASP A 1085 3.18 -40.15 75.55
CA ASP A 1085 3.82 -40.51 76.82
C ASP A 1085 3.45 -39.47 77.90
N ASP A 1086 2.79 -39.91 78.97
CA ASP A 1086 2.42 -39.07 80.12
C ASP A 1086 3.55 -38.98 81.17
N GLY A 1087 4.71 -39.61 80.88
CA GLY A 1087 5.87 -39.68 81.77
C GLY A 1087 5.67 -40.64 82.95
N ASN A 1088 4.55 -41.36 83.02
CA ASN A 1088 4.24 -42.31 84.09
C ASN A 1088 4.42 -43.76 83.61
N LEU A 1089 5.45 -44.43 84.11
CA LEU A 1089 5.76 -45.81 83.72
C LEU A 1089 4.67 -46.83 84.10
N CYS A 1090 3.75 -46.48 85.00
CA CYS A 1090 2.67 -47.34 85.49
C CYS A 1090 1.43 -47.34 84.59
N THR A 1091 1.38 -46.50 83.55
CA THR A 1091 0.25 -46.36 82.62
C THR A 1091 0.68 -46.79 81.21
N VAL A 1092 -0.26 -47.36 80.46
CA VAL A 1092 -0.05 -47.82 79.07
C VAL A 1092 -1.26 -47.47 78.22
N ASN A 1093 -1.05 -47.33 76.91
CA ASN A 1093 -2.06 -46.88 75.95
C ASN A 1093 -2.58 -45.47 76.26
N ASN A 1094 -1.70 -44.55 76.68
CA ASN A 1094 -2.04 -43.14 76.84
C ASN A 1094 -2.34 -42.54 75.46
N VAL A 1095 -3.32 -41.64 75.40
CA VAL A 1095 -3.78 -41.03 74.15
C VAL A 1095 -3.89 -39.52 74.27
N CYS A 1096 -3.56 -38.82 73.19
CA CYS A 1096 -3.77 -37.38 73.14
C CYS A 1096 -5.27 -37.07 73.18
N GLN A 1097 -5.67 -36.21 74.12
CA GLN A 1097 -7.03 -35.71 74.23
C GLN A 1097 -7.01 -34.22 74.58
N GLY A 1098 -7.54 -33.38 73.69
CA GLY A 1098 -7.63 -31.93 73.88
C GLY A 1098 -6.26 -31.25 74.03
N GLY A 1099 -5.24 -31.72 73.30
CA GLY A 1099 -3.87 -31.16 73.34
C GLY A 1099 -3.06 -31.56 74.57
N SER A 1100 -3.52 -32.53 75.35
CA SER A 1100 -2.79 -33.08 76.49
C SER A 1100 -2.76 -34.61 76.42
N CYS A 1101 -1.67 -35.21 76.88
CA CYS A 1101 -1.59 -36.66 76.96
C CYS A 1101 -2.46 -37.17 78.11
N SER A 1102 -3.58 -37.83 77.78
CA SER A 1102 -4.50 -38.37 78.77
C SER A 1102 -4.07 -39.76 79.21
N VAL A 1103 -4.18 -39.99 80.53
CA VAL A 1103 -3.74 -41.22 81.18
C VAL A 1103 -4.56 -42.41 80.68
N GLY A 1104 -3.85 -43.40 80.15
CA GLY A 1104 -4.41 -44.66 79.68
C GLY A 1104 -4.73 -45.63 80.81
N THR A 1105 -4.76 -46.91 80.49
CA THR A 1105 -5.02 -47.97 81.48
C THR A 1105 -3.81 -48.20 82.37
N LEU A 1106 -4.02 -48.51 83.65
CA LEU A 1106 -2.96 -48.99 84.53
C LEU A 1106 -2.36 -50.28 83.97
N ARG A 1107 -1.03 -50.36 84.00
CA ARG A 1107 -0.28 -51.52 83.56
C ARG A 1107 -0.63 -52.70 84.47
N ASP A 1108 -1.21 -53.75 83.88
CA ASP A 1108 -1.59 -54.97 84.59
C ASP A 1108 -0.34 -55.79 84.94
N CYS A 1109 -0.03 -55.88 86.23
CA CYS A 1109 1.11 -56.64 86.77
C CYS A 1109 0.71 -58.03 87.30
N SER A 1110 -0.47 -58.55 86.95
CA SER A 1110 -0.96 -59.84 87.45
C SER A 1110 -0.27 -61.06 86.83
N ALA A 1111 0.43 -60.89 85.72
CA ALA A 1111 1.44 -61.83 85.22
C ALA A 1111 2.81 -61.32 85.68
N GLY A 1112 3.33 -61.88 86.78
CA GLY A 1112 4.52 -61.39 87.49
C GLY A 1112 5.75 -61.09 86.65
#